data_AF-F0XRW9-F1
#
_entry.id   AF-F0XRW9-F1
#
_cell.length_a   1.000
_cell.length_b   1.000
_cell.length_c   1.000
_cell.angle_alpha   90.00
_cell.angle_beta   90.00
_cell.angle_gamma   90.00
#
_symmetry.space_group_name_H-M   'P 1'
#
loop_
_entity.id
_entity.type
_entity.pdbx_description
1 polymer ?
#
loop_
_entity_poly.entity_id
_entity_poly.type
_entity_poly.pdbx_seq_one_letter_code
_entity_poly.pdbx_strand_id
1 'polypeptide(L)'
;MSSIGGHRRHLLKENRKDVLVIGIDFGTTYSGVAWATAADFEKGSINVISSWPGTGREEGKAPTEISYDGGQVLWGYDIPTHASRIQWFKLLLLENEDLSLEMQKTPFIQSARDRLRNTGKTAVDATADYLGLLWRHVLSVLEKALGSSVKALSFHVVLTVPAIWKDYARRKMETAAQQAGILSRRLAGPTRLSLVPEPEAASLSTLLDRHDTVAAGKVFVVCDAGGGTVTNRNLINVGIVIEEFFNTTKHREEDRIWNDTEGVWKAKNQMRWYLKKGTSTPPAKYAMINRLSESTTYNRRVAVMALRTLSSLVLAVSLAAAVDVRDRNMDLERSTNSGPSIDIARQRGPAIFNAVHDAMRQWGSSLHHNGMSFFLATVPEGVLLHHGSSQKASPTHPEWLAYEIEHAENFARPPGWPHRPERGRHGDAPERPKTREDPQQVLRPEANTQPETEAGWLHVYRTIRPLHYLYIDGMGAGKTTMGTLDSQDFVLRGLSPESVGAEHGREGPPGGGPADEMQRAADLCRLVTPWGLQGVIRMEAGFEIIQCDFADGLDQVQALRRPRSVGGPGGGPGHGGPGGMGSLEFLRGLSERYQGIGSHRTRIDYASMVSAYFFPLNLTNPDVQRPDLARLVSASTDGLAAVRTQLAAVVANRSDTAAVRPIDWQDVTDMIVARYADRLQYMATEVTSTALLVRELGFLLDVFIDYEDDEADTDFGRAVDRCTDYYFRAVVPTTATDELIQAALVAVTHEICTMLFGVRERLESKTAVERTELDANVALADAVAELRSLMTHLNWARFKRCPTCALGQVCTIPMWPMGTVGMYNSPRCSNGSDMWNEESYWGSFGRPGGHRDDPEGR
;
A
#
# COMPACT_ATOMS: atom_id res chain seq x y z
N MET A 1 -72.56 9.08 -22.67
CA MET A 1 -72.18 8.82 -21.26
C MET A 1 -70.71 9.17 -21.09
N SER A 2 -70.51 10.29 -20.43
CA SER A 2 -69.27 10.97 -20.04
C SER A 2 -68.42 10.05 -19.14
N SER A 3 -67.13 9.89 -19.44
CA SER A 3 -66.01 10.60 -18.78
C SER A 3 -65.93 10.44 -17.26
N ILE A 4 -65.39 9.31 -16.78
CA ILE A 4 -64.70 9.20 -15.49
C ILE A 4 -63.60 8.13 -15.61
N GLY A 5 -62.45 8.50 -16.17
CA GLY A 5 -61.31 7.58 -16.31
C GLY A 5 -59.94 8.23 -16.47
N GLY A 6 -59.89 9.54 -16.76
CA GLY A 6 -58.65 10.24 -17.07
C GLY A 6 -57.97 10.99 -15.91
N HIS A 7 -58.57 11.08 -14.71
CA HIS A 7 -58.10 12.05 -13.69
C HIS A 7 -57.26 11.52 -12.52
N ARG A 8 -57.01 10.20 -12.41
CA ARG A 8 -56.17 9.67 -11.30
C ARG A 8 -54.73 9.29 -11.66
N ARG A 9 -54.37 9.21 -12.95
CA ARG A 9 -52.97 8.97 -13.36
C ARG A 9 -52.17 10.24 -13.65
N HIS A 10 -52.81 11.40 -13.72
CA HIS A 10 -52.12 12.67 -13.94
C HIS A 10 -51.63 13.34 -12.63
N LEU A 11 -52.29 13.09 -11.50
CA LEU A 11 -52.02 13.80 -10.23
C LEU A 11 -50.80 13.30 -9.43
N LEU A 12 -50.12 12.21 -9.84
CA LEU A 12 -48.92 11.71 -9.14
C LEU A 12 -47.59 11.92 -9.90
N LYS A 13 -47.66 12.55 -11.09
CA LYS A 13 -46.49 12.95 -11.89
C LYS A 13 -46.18 14.45 -11.84
N GLU A 14 -47.10 15.29 -11.36
CA GLU A 14 -46.93 16.76 -11.43
C GLU A 14 -46.21 17.41 -10.23
N ASN A 15 -46.00 16.73 -9.10
CA ASN A 15 -45.45 17.39 -7.89
C ASN A 15 -43.98 17.07 -7.56
N ARG A 16 -43.21 16.46 -8.48
CA ARG A 16 -41.83 16.00 -8.21
C ARG A 16 -40.72 16.89 -8.77
N LYS A 17 -41.05 17.95 -9.51
CA LYS A 17 -40.04 18.80 -10.16
C LYS A 17 -39.40 19.85 -9.23
N ASP A 18 -40.01 20.11 -8.07
CA ASP A 18 -39.66 21.24 -7.21
C ASP A 18 -39.10 20.84 -5.83
N VAL A 19 -38.42 19.68 -5.74
CA VAL A 19 -37.79 19.21 -4.49
C VAL A 19 -36.26 19.27 -4.59
N LEU A 20 -35.63 19.86 -3.58
CA LEU A 20 -34.19 19.84 -3.36
C LEU A 20 -33.87 18.92 -2.18
N VAL A 21 -33.04 17.90 -2.40
CA VAL A 21 -32.59 17.01 -1.33
C VAL A 21 -31.20 17.44 -0.90
N ILE A 22 -30.99 17.53 0.41
CA ILE A 22 -29.72 17.93 1.03
C ILE A 22 -29.31 16.86 2.04
N GLY A 23 -28.19 16.22 1.79
CA GLY A 23 -27.55 15.25 2.68
C GLY A 23 -26.52 15.92 3.57
N ILE A 24 -26.64 15.75 4.89
CA ILE A 24 -25.68 16.27 5.86
C ILE A 24 -25.12 15.08 6.64
N ASP A 25 -23.81 14.87 6.50
CA ASP A 25 -23.03 14.00 7.35
C ASP A 25 -22.44 14.82 8.49
N PHE A 26 -23.04 14.76 9.67
CA PHE A 26 -22.54 15.45 10.86
C PHE A 26 -21.67 14.47 11.65
N GLY A 27 -20.38 14.37 11.33
CA GLY A 27 -19.44 13.45 11.99
C GLY A 27 -18.84 14.02 13.27
N THR A 28 -18.21 13.16 14.09
CA THR A 28 -17.56 13.58 15.34
C THR A 28 -16.36 14.50 15.10
N THR A 29 -15.63 14.27 14.00
CA THR A 29 -14.40 15.00 13.67
C THR A 29 -14.58 15.93 12.47
N TYR A 30 -15.35 15.50 11.46
CA TYR A 30 -15.59 16.25 10.24
C TYR A 30 -17.05 16.13 9.83
N SER A 31 -17.59 17.17 9.19
CA SER A 31 -18.93 17.22 8.63
C SER A 31 -18.90 17.53 7.13
N GLY A 32 -19.77 16.89 6.35
CA GLY A 32 -19.87 17.11 4.91
C GLY A 32 -21.30 17.34 4.46
N VAL A 33 -21.48 18.04 3.33
CA VAL A 33 -22.80 18.29 2.75
C VAL A 33 -22.83 17.97 1.25
N ALA A 34 -23.87 17.28 0.81
CA ALA A 34 -24.19 17.04 -0.59
C ALA A 34 -25.64 17.46 -0.89
N TRP A 35 -25.93 17.80 -2.15
CA TRP A 35 -27.28 18.15 -2.58
C TRP A 35 -27.54 17.78 -4.03
N ALA A 36 -28.81 17.57 -4.36
CA ALA A 36 -29.24 17.43 -5.74
C ALA A 36 -30.74 17.75 -5.89
N THR A 37 -31.07 18.30 -7.07
CA THR A 37 -32.45 18.55 -7.50
C THR A 37 -33.05 17.29 -8.13
N ALA A 38 -34.36 17.31 -8.34
CA ALA A 38 -35.04 16.28 -9.13
C ALA A 38 -34.41 16.07 -10.52
N ALA A 39 -33.94 17.14 -11.17
CA ALA A 39 -33.27 17.06 -12.47
C ALA A 39 -31.86 16.44 -12.39
N ASP A 40 -31.12 16.71 -11.31
CA ASP A 40 -29.81 16.11 -11.08
C ASP A 40 -29.94 14.59 -10.88
N PHE A 41 -30.99 14.16 -10.17
CA PHE A 41 -31.29 12.75 -9.98
C PHE A 41 -31.63 12.02 -11.28
N GLU A 42 -32.30 12.69 -12.23
CA GLU A 42 -32.56 12.10 -13.55
C GLU A 42 -31.28 11.87 -14.35
N LYS A 43 -30.24 12.66 -14.09
CA LYS A 43 -28.92 12.57 -14.73
C LYS A 43 -27.92 11.70 -13.95
N GLY A 44 -28.29 11.18 -12.78
CA GLY A 44 -27.37 10.46 -11.89
C GLY A 44 -26.27 11.34 -11.29
N SER A 45 -26.49 12.66 -11.22
CA SER A 45 -25.52 13.61 -10.68
C SER A 45 -25.85 13.97 -9.23
N ILE A 46 -24.82 14.11 -8.40
CA ILE A 46 -24.90 14.54 -7.00
C ILE A 46 -23.81 15.58 -6.78
N ASN A 47 -24.18 16.75 -6.26
CA ASN A 47 -23.26 17.85 -6.02
C ASN A 47 -22.75 17.78 -4.57
N VAL A 48 -21.43 17.81 -4.37
CA VAL A 48 -20.80 17.84 -3.05
C VAL A 48 -20.27 19.25 -2.78
N ILE A 49 -20.47 19.78 -1.57
CA ILE A 49 -19.90 21.07 -1.18
C ILE A 49 -18.45 20.84 -0.76
N SER A 50 -17.51 21.43 -1.49
CA SER A 50 -16.07 21.37 -1.20
C SER A 50 -15.45 22.71 -0.79
N SER A 51 -16.18 23.82 -0.93
CA SER A 51 -15.69 25.14 -0.53
C SER A 51 -16.24 25.49 0.85
N TRP A 52 -15.35 25.78 1.80
CA TRP A 52 -15.69 26.16 3.17
C TRP A 52 -15.06 27.50 3.53
N PRO A 53 -15.69 28.30 4.42
CA PRO A 53 -15.07 29.50 4.97
C PRO A 53 -13.71 29.20 5.63
N GLY A 54 -12.75 30.13 5.57
CA GLY A 54 -11.49 30.06 6.33
C GLY A 54 -10.32 29.28 5.70
N THR A 55 -10.58 28.31 4.81
CA THR A 55 -9.51 27.47 4.21
C THR A 55 -8.90 28.06 2.92
N GLY A 56 -9.69 28.78 2.11
CA GLY A 56 -9.25 29.29 0.80
C GLY A 56 -8.89 28.21 -0.24
N ARG A 57 -9.04 26.92 0.12
CA ARG A 57 -8.83 25.73 -0.72
C ARG A 57 -10.11 24.91 -0.78
N GLU A 58 -10.19 23.98 -1.74
CA GLU A 58 -11.28 23.00 -1.80
C GLU A 58 -10.97 21.82 -0.87
N GLU A 59 -11.89 21.52 0.05
CA GLU A 59 -11.79 20.45 1.05
C GLU A 59 -13.10 19.65 1.05
N GLY A 60 -13.03 18.32 1.06
CA GLY A 60 -14.24 17.48 0.98
C GLY A 60 -15.19 17.59 2.18
N LYS A 61 -14.72 18.09 3.32
CA LYS A 61 -15.47 18.24 4.59
C LYS A 61 -14.98 19.46 5.38
N ALA A 62 -15.81 19.97 6.28
CA ALA A 62 -15.44 20.95 7.29
C ALA A 62 -15.15 20.26 8.64
N PRO A 63 -14.14 20.69 9.42
CA PRO A 63 -13.93 20.21 10.79
C PRO A 63 -15.18 20.42 11.65
N THR A 64 -15.55 19.42 12.46
CA THR A 64 -16.63 19.50 13.46
C THR A 64 -16.11 20.16 14.74
N GLU A 65 -15.76 21.43 14.61
CA GLU A 65 -15.17 22.23 15.67
C GLU A 65 -15.94 23.55 15.82
N ILE A 66 -16.08 24.01 17.06
CA ILE A 66 -16.72 25.29 17.38
C ILE A 66 -15.92 26.05 18.45
N SER A 67 -15.91 27.38 18.37
CA SER A 67 -15.30 28.28 19.35
C SER A 67 -16.26 29.41 19.71
N TYR A 68 -16.27 29.80 21.00
CA TYR A 68 -17.12 30.87 21.55
C TYR A 68 -16.31 32.07 22.05
N ASP A 69 -15.10 32.25 21.52
CA ASP A 69 -14.17 33.28 22.00
C ASP A 69 -14.60 34.71 21.61
N GLY A 70 -14.35 35.69 22.48
CA GLY A 70 -14.59 37.10 22.22
C GLY A 70 -16.04 37.51 21.88
N GLY A 71 -17.04 36.69 22.23
CA GLY A 71 -18.45 36.93 21.89
C GLY A 71 -18.83 36.60 20.45
N GLN A 72 -17.91 36.02 19.67
CA GLN A 72 -18.18 35.51 18.33
C GLN A 72 -18.23 33.97 18.33
N VAL A 73 -19.05 33.40 17.46
CA VAL A 73 -19.12 31.95 17.27
C VAL A 73 -18.42 31.59 15.97
N LEU A 74 -17.26 30.95 16.07
CA LEU A 74 -16.43 30.50 14.95
C LEU A 74 -16.54 28.99 14.80
N TRP A 75 -16.42 28.47 13.58
CA TRP A 75 -16.61 27.04 13.29
C TRP A 75 -15.67 26.57 12.18
N GLY A 76 -15.35 25.27 12.19
CA GLY A 76 -14.53 24.65 11.14
C GLY A 76 -13.20 25.38 10.92
N TYR A 77 -12.87 25.66 9.66
CA TYR A 77 -11.61 26.30 9.27
C TYR A 77 -11.53 27.81 9.61
N ASP A 78 -12.65 28.47 9.97
CA ASP A 78 -12.62 29.89 10.39
C ASP A 78 -12.04 30.09 11.79
N ILE A 79 -11.86 29.02 12.57
CA ILE A 79 -11.31 29.12 13.92
C ILE A 79 -9.79 29.36 13.83
N PRO A 80 -9.24 30.48 14.37
CA PRO A 80 -7.81 30.73 14.39
C PRO A 80 -7.05 29.67 15.18
N THR A 81 -5.79 29.37 14.82
CA THR A 81 -4.99 28.32 15.47
C THR A 81 -4.83 28.50 16.98
N HIS A 82 -4.86 29.73 17.48
CA HIS A 82 -4.73 30.05 18.91
C HIS A 82 -6.06 30.10 19.67
N ALA A 83 -7.20 30.03 19.00
CA ALA A 83 -8.51 30.11 19.65
C ALA A 83 -8.90 28.79 20.36
N SER A 84 -9.62 28.92 21.46
CA SER A 84 -10.14 27.78 22.23
C SER A 84 -11.20 27.01 21.43
N ARG A 85 -10.89 25.77 21.04
CA ARG A 85 -11.77 24.87 20.29
C ARG A 85 -12.53 23.92 21.19
N ILE A 86 -13.78 23.67 20.84
CA ILE A 86 -14.58 22.57 21.38
C ILE A 86 -14.75 21.55 20.25
N GLN A 87 -14.18 20.36 20.45
CA GLN A 87 -14.20 19.24 19.53
C GLN A 87 -14.97 18.07 20.16
N TRP A 88 -15.38 17.08 19.36
CA TRP A 88 -15.99 15.82 19.83
C TRP A 88 -17.32 16.00 20.61
N PHE A 89 -17.92 17.19 20.56
CA PHE A 89 -19.19 17.49 21.25
C PHE A 89 -20.39 16.70 20.70
N LYS A 90 -20.30 16.10 19.48
CA LYS A 90 -21.28 15.12 18.98
C LYS A 90 -21.46 13.93 19.92
N LEU A 91 -20.39 13.43 20.52
CA LEU A 91 -20.44 12.28 21.42
C LEU A 91 -21.11 12.61 22.75
N LEU A 92 -21.12 13.89 23.15
CA LEU A 92 -21.80 14.39 24.34
C LEU A 92 -23.32 14.48 24.18
N LEU A 93 -23.87 14.10 23.02
CA LEU A 93 -25.30 13.87 22.85
C LEU A 93 -25.74 12.55 23.52
N LEU A 94 -24.81 11.60 23.70
CA LEU A 94 -25.03 10.39 24.49
C LEU A 94 -25.06 10.71 25.98
N GLU A 95 -25.85 9.96 26.74
CA GLU A 95 -25.72 9.95 28.20
C GLU A 95 -24.40 9.28 28.60
N ASN A 96 -23.85 9.66 29.76
CA ASN A 96 -22.54 9.19 30.18
C ASN A 96 -22.46 7.66 30.28
N GLU A 97 -23.53 7.01 30.74
CA GLU A 97 -23.61 5.55 30.91
C GLU A 97 -23.51 4.79 29.58
N ASP A 98 -23.84 5.47 28.48
CA ASP A 98 -23.76 4.92 27.11
C ASP A 98 -22.43 5.20 26.42
N LEU A 99 -21.53 5.94 27.08
CA LEU A 99 -20.12 6.08 26.68
C LEU A 99 -19.28 5.03 27.44
N SER A 100 -18.34 4.39 26.75
CA SER A 100 -17.41 3.48 27.42
C SER A 100 -16.59 4.22 28.49
N LEU A 101 -16.19 3.52 29.55
CA LEU A 101 -15.40 4.12 30.65
C LEU A 101 -14.09 4.75 30.15
N GLU A 102 -13.48 4.15 29.13
CA GLU A 102 -12.30 4.70 28.45
C GLU A 102 -12.63 6.00 27.73
N MET A 103 -13.72 6.03 26.94
CA MET A 103 -14.16 7.22 26.20
C MET A 103 -14.48 8.38 27.14
N GLN A 104 -15.12 8.09 28.28
CA GLN A 104 -15.45 9.09 29.30
C GLN A 104 -14.22 9.77 29.91
N LYS A 105 -13.07 9.07 29.95
CA LYS A 105 -11.81 9.55 30.54
C LYS A 105 -10.85 10.17 29.52
N THR A 106 -11.21 10.19 28.24
CA THR A 106 -10.35 10.80 27.22
C THR A 106 -10.18 12.31 27.45
N PRO A 107 -8.98 12.87 27.23
CA PRO A 107 -8.76 14.30 27.33
C PRO A 107 -9.69 15.12 26.41
N PHE A 108 -10.10 14.56 25.27
CA PHE A 108 -11.03 15.20 24.33
C PHE A 108 -12.43 15.37 24.92
N ILE A 109 -13.00 14.32 25.52
CA ILE A 109 -14.33 14.38 26.16
C ILE A 109 -14.30 15.24 27.41
N GLN A 110 -13.24 15.17 28.21
CA GLN A 110 -13.07 16.01 29.40
C GLN A 110 -12.96 17.50 29.01
N SER A 111 -12.06 17.83 28.08
CA SER A 111 -11.88 19.18 27.54
C SER A 111 -13.18 19.73 26.92
N ALA A 112 -13.92 18.92 26.16
CA ALA A 112 -15.19 19.32 25.59
C ALA A 112 -16.24 19.64 26.66
N ARG A 113 -16.37 18.80 27.69
CA ARG A 113 -17.27 19.05 28.82
C ARG A 113 -16.90 20.32 29.58
N ASP A 114 -15.63 20.50 29.90
CA ASP A 114 -15.15 21.66 30.66
C ASP A 114 -15.36 22.96 29.89
N ARG A 115 -15.03 22.97 28.59
CA ARG A 115 -15.23 24.15 27.75
C ARG A 115 -16.71 24.47 27.55
N LEU A 116 -17.57 23.46 27.33
CA LEU A 116 -19.01 23.69 27.25
C LEU A 116 -19.57 24.24 28.57
N ARG A 117 -19.13 23.69 29.71
CA ARG A 117 -19.49 24.18 31.04
C ARG A 117 -19.11 25.65 31.23
N ASN A 118 -17.92 26.06 30.79
CA ASN A 118 -17.46 27.45 30.87
C ASN A 118 -18.29 28.41 30.00
N THR A 119 -18.91 27.91 28.94
CA THR A 119 -19.81 28.70 28.08
C THR A 119 -21.26 28.72 28.57
N GLY A 120 -21.62 27.88 29.54
CA GLY A 120 -23.00 27.68 29.98
C GLY A 120 -23.90 26.98 28.95
N LYS A 121 -23.31 26.34 27.92
CA LYS A 121 -24.03 25.66 26.83
C LYS A 121 -24.03 24.15 27.00
N THR A 122 -25.10 23.51 26.54
CA THR A 122 -25.19 22.05 26.46
C THR A 122 -24.58 21.51 25.15
N ALA A 123 -24.40 20.20 25.06
CA ALA A 123 -23.99 19.53 23.82
C ALA A 123 -25.01 19.73 22.68
N VAL A 124 -26.30 19.82 23.01
CA VAL A 124 -27.37 20.12 22.05
C VAL A 124 -27.20 21.55 21.52
N ASP A 125 -26.95 22.52 22.40
CA ASP A 125 -26.74 23.92 22.00
C ASP A 125 -25.51 24.05 21.09
N ALA A 126 -24.39 23.40 21.43
CA ALA A 126 -23.20 23.44 20.60
C ALA A 126 -23.39 22.74 19.25
N THR A 127 -24.16 21.65 19.23
CA THR A 127 -24.56 20.99 17.98
C THR A 127 -25.46 21.88 17.15
N ALA A 128 -26.43 22.56 17.76
CA ALA A 128 -27.32 23.49 17.07
C ALA A 128 -26.58 24.70 16.51
N ASP A 129 -25.66 25.29 17.27
CA ASP A 129 -24.84 26.43 16.84
C ASP A 129 -23.95 26.05 15.65
N TYR A 130 -23.28 24.90 15.72
CA TYR A 130 -22.46 24.38 14.61
C TYR A 130 -23.31 24.09 13.37
N LEU A 131 -24.41 23.34 13.52
CA LEU A 131 -25.32 23.02 12.41
C LEU A 131 -25.95 24.29 11.82
N GLY A 132 -26.22 25.32 12.62
CA GLY A 132 -26.76 26.60 12.16
C GLY A 132 -25.77 27.41 11.34
N LEU A 133 -24.49 27.40 11.72
CA LEU A 133 -23.40 27.98 10.93
C LEU A 133 -23.20 27.23 9.61
N LEU A 134 -23.13 25.90 9.68
CA LEU A 134 -23.07 25.01 8.51
C LEU A 134 -24.26 25.28 7.57
N TRP A 135 -25.48 25.33 8.11
CA TRP A 135 -26.71 25.51 7.34
C TRP A 135 -26.75 26.84 6.61
N ARG A 136 -26.31 27.94 7.25
CA ARG A 136 -26.20 29.25 6.59
C ARG A 136 -25.23 29.22 5.41
N HIS A 137 -24.10 28.53 5.57
CA HIS A 137 -23.14 28.34 4.47
C HIS A 137 -23.76 27.53 3.32
N VAL A 138 -24.44 26.41 3.64
CA VAL A 138 -25.15 25.59 2.66
C VAL A 138 -26.16 26.42 1.87
N LEU A 139 -26.98 27.25 2.53
CA LEU A 139 -27.93 28.13 1.86
C LEU A 139 -27.24 29.13 0.92
N SER A 140 -26.12 29.71 1.34
CA SER A 140 -25.32 30.62 0.49
C SER A 140 -24.77 29.91 -0.75
N VAL A 141 -24.24 28.70 -0.60
CA VAL A 141 -23.75 27.88 -1.73
C VAL A 141 -24.89 27.54 -2.68
N LEU A 142 -26.05 27.14 -2.16
CA LEU A 142 -27.23 26.81 -2.96
C LEU A 142 -27.78 28.03 -3.71
N GLU A 143 -27.82 29.21 -3.07
CA GLU A 143 -28.23 30.46 -3.73
C GLU A 143 -27.27 30.85 -4.86
N LYS A 144 -25.96 30.65 -4.68
CA LYS A 144 -24.97 30.87 -5.76
C LYS A 144 -25.13 29.88 -6.91
N ALA A 145 -25.39 28.60 -6.61
CA ALA A 145 -25.47 27.55 -7.62
C ALA A 145 -26.80 27.55 -8.39
N LEU A 146 -27.92 27.84 -7.72
CA LEU A 146 -29.27 27.71 -8.28
C LEU A 146 -29.99 29.06 -8.48
N GLY A 147 -29.37 30.17 -8.06
CA GLY A 147 -29.97 31.50 -8.10
C GLY A 147 -31.20 31.64 -7.19
N SER A 148 -32.05 32.63 -7.48
CA SER A 148 -33.28 32.90 -6.72
C SER A 148 -34.28 31.74 -6.73
N SER A 149 -34.15 30.80 -7.68
CA SER A 149 -35.02 29.64 -7.84
C SER A 149 -34.96 28.68 -6.64
N VAL A 150 -33.88 28.69 -5.84
CA VAL A 150 -33.79 27.86 -4.63
C VAL A 150 -34.91 28.16 -3.62
N LYS A 151 -35.43 29.39 -3.62
CA LYS A 151 -36.53 29.81 -2.72
C LYS A 151 -37.88 29.17 -3.10
N ALA A 152 -38.00 28.70 -4.34
CA ALA A 152 -39.19 28.02 -4.87
C ALA A 152 -39.14 26.50 -4.70
N LEU A 153 -38.04 25.93 -4.17
CA LEU A 153 -37.89 24.49 -3.95
C LEU A 153 -38.25 24.08 -2.52
N SER A 154 -39.04 23.02 -2.37
CA SER A 154 -39.26 22.37 -1.09
C SER A 154 -38.03 21.55 -0.69
N PHE A 155 -37.62 21.64 0.57
CA PHE A 155 -36.39 21.00 1.04
C PHE A 155 -36.68 19.65 1.69
N HIS A 156 -35.91 18.63 1.34
CA HIS A 156 -35.79 17.40 2.13
C HIS A 156 -34.35 17.29 2.62
N VAL A 157 -34.16 17.50 3.92
CA VAL A 157 -32.86 17.34 4.60
C VAL A 157 -32.76 15.95 5.20
N VAL A 158 -31.64 15.28 4.94
CA VAL A 158 -31.32 13.96 5.49
C VAL A 158 -30.06 14.08 6.33
N LEU A 159 -30.16 13.79 7.63
CA LEU A 159 -29.05 13.81 8.57
C LEU A 159 -28.63 12.37 8.91
N THR A 160 -27.34 12.09 8.85
CA THR A 160 -26.80 10.78 9.27
C THR A 160 -26.60 10.74 10.79
N VAL A 161 -26.88 9.58 11.39
CA VAL A 161 -26.64 9.32 12.82
C VAL A 161 -26.08 7.90 13.01
N PRO A 162 -25.28 7.64 14.05
CA PRO A 162 -24.78 6.28 14.31
C PRO A 162 -25.90 5.25 14.47
N ALA A 163 -25.73 4.06 13.91
CA ALA A 163 -26.74 2.99 14.03
C ALA A 163 -27.02 2.59 15.49
N ILE A 164 -25.98 2.62 16.34
CA ILE A 164 -26.06 2.28 17.77
C ILE A 164 -26.75 3.34 18.63
N TRP A 165 -27.03 4.54 18.09
CA TRP A 165 -27.68 5.58 18.87
C TRP A 165 -29.09 5.18 19.27
N LYS A 166 -29.33 5.23 20.59
CA LYS A 166 -30.64 5.10 21.19
C LYS A 166 -31.54 6.29 20.83
N ASP A 167 -32.85 6.11 20.98
CA ASP A 167 -33.85 7.12 20.54
C ASP A 167 -33.67 8.49 21.19
N TYR A 168 -33.17 8.56 22.42
CA TYR A 168 -32.95 9.85 23.07
C TYR A 168 -31.87 10.67 22.34
N ALA A 169 -30.81 10.04 21.83
CA ALA A 169 -29.74 10.72 21.11
C ALA A 169 -30.23 11.20 19.74
N ARG A 170 -31.09 10.40 19.09
CA ARG A 170 -31.80 10.79 17.85
C ARG A 170 -32.71 12.00 18.08
N ARG A 171 -33.48 12.03 19.18
CA ARG A 171 -34.30 13.19 19.56
C ARG A 171 -33.45 14.43 19.88
N LYS A 172 -32.31 14.28 20.55
CA LYS A 172 -31.36 15.37 20.78
C LYS A 172 -30.83 15.94 19.45
N MET A 173 -30.55 15.08 18.46
CA MET A 173 -30.18 15.51 17.10
C MET A 173 -31.29 16.27 16.39
N GLU A 174 -32.54 15.78 16.44
CA GLU A 174 -33.71 16.48 15.87
C GLU A 174 -33.91 17.85 16.52
N THR A 175 -33.74 17.91 17.85
CA THR A 175 -33.81 19.17 18.61
C THR A 175 -32.72 20.14 18.15
N ALA A 176 -31.48 19.68 18.01
CA ALA A 176 -30.38 20.49 17.52
C ALA A 176 -30.63 20.98 16.08
N ALA A 177 -31.15 20.13 15.19
CA ALA A 177 -31.49 20.50 13.82
C ALA A 177 -32.62 21.54 13.75
N GLN A 178 -33.63 21.43 14.63
CA GLN A 178 -34.69 22.42 14.77
C GLN A 178 -34.15 23.76 15.26
N GLN A 179 -33.30 23.76 16.29
CA GLN A 179 -32.65 24.96 16.85
C GLN A 179 -31.68 25.63 15.86
N ALA A 180 -30.98 24.83 15.05
CA ALA A 180 -30.11 25.29 13.96
C ALA A 180 -30.88 25.97 12.81
N GLY A 181 -32.22 25.93 12.83
CA GLY A 181 -33.07 26.55 11.82
C GLY A 181 -33.19 25.77 10.52
N ILE A 182 -32.75 24.50 10.48
CA ILE A 182 -32.89 23.62 9.31
C ILE A 182 -34.37 23.44 8.94
N LEU A 183 -35.22 23.32 9.96
CA LEU A 183 -36.66 23.15 9.84
C LEU A 183 -37.46 24.47 9.82
N SER A 184 -36.78 25.61 9.67
CA SER A 184 -37.45 26.91 9.58
C SER A 184 -38.40 26.96 8.38
N ARG A 185 -39.53 27.67 8.54
CA ARG A 185 -40.54 27.83 7.49
C ARG A 185 -39.93 28.50 6.25
N ARG A 186 -40.19 27.94 5.07
CA ARG A 186 -39.76 28.47 3.77
C ARG A 186 -40.98 28.82 2.91
N LEU A 187 -40.77 29.65 1.87
CA LEU A 187 -41.84 30.03 0.93
C LEU A 187 -42.41 28.82 0.18
N ALA A 188 -41.55 27.88 -0.20
CA ALA A 188 -41.92 26.64 -0.89
C ALA A 188 -42.48 25.53 0.03
N GLY A 189 -42.87 25.87 1.27
CA GLY A 189 -43.46 24.92 2.22
C GLY A 189 -42.49 24.43 3.32
N PRO A 190 -42.94 23.47 4.15
CA PRO A 190 -42.14 22.95 5.26
C PRO A 190 -40.95 22.12 4.77
N THR A 191 -39.82 22.24 5.47
CA THR A 191 -38.68 21.34 5.27
C THR A 191 -39.00 19.98 5.88
N ARG A 192 -38.76 18.89 5.14
CA ARG A 192 -38.82 17.53 5.67
C ARG A 192 -37.44 17.14 6.21
N LEU A 193 -37.37 16.66 7.45
CA LEU A 193 -36.16 16.06 8.02
C LEU A 193 -36.30 14.53 8.07
N SER A 194 -35.20 13.81 7.82
CA SER A 194 -35.11 12.37 8.05
C SER A 194 -33.75 12.02 8.63
N LEU A 195 -33.74 11.18 9.67
CA LEU A 195 -32.52 10.60 10.21
C LEU A 195 -32.28 9.24 9.55
N VAL A 196 -31.05 9.01 9.10
CA VAL A 196 -30.64 7.72 8.52
C VAL A 196 -29.42 7.19 9.27
N PRO A 197 -29.37 5.90 9.62
CA PRO A 197 -28.16 5.29 10.16
C PRO A 197 -26.98 5.48 9.19
N GLU A 198 -25.86 5.98 9.68
CA GLU A 198 -24.61 6.14 8.91
C GLU A 198 -24.24 4.89 8.09
N PRO A 199 -24.28 3.65 8.65
CA PRO A 199 -23.94 2.47 7.85
C PRO A 199 -24.98 2.11 6.79
N GLU A 200 -26.27 2.36 7.04
CA GLU A 200 -27.31 2.19 6.02
C GLU A 200 -27.10 3.18 4.89
N ALA A 201 -26.74 4.40 5.26
CA ALA A 201 -26.38 5.41 4.30
C ALA A 201 -25.22 4.84 3.45
N ALA A 202 -24.05 4.59 4.05
CA ALA A 202 -22.84 4.17 3.32
C ALA A 202 -23.07 2.93 2.43
N SER A 203 -23.92 2.00 2.86
CA SER A 203 -24.32 0.84 2.04
C SER A 203 -24.96 1.23 0.72
N LEU A 204 -25.88 2.19 0.77
CA LEU A 204 -26.71 2.54 -0.36
C LEU A 204 -25.93 3.33 -1.41
N SER A 205 -25.01 4.19 -0.96
CA SER A 205 -24.06 4.88 -1.85
C SER A 205 -23.22 3.88 -2.62
N THR A 206 -22.63 2.92 -1.89
CA THR A 206 -21.76 1.88 -2.45
C THR A 206 -22.50 1.02 -3.47
N LEU A 207 -23.73 0.59 -3.17
CA LEU A 207 -24.54 -0.25 -4.05
C LEU A 207 -24.98 0.48 -5.33
N LEU A 208 -25.08 1.81 -5.31
CA LEU A 208 -25.55 2.58 -6.44
C LEU A 208 -24.41 3.07 -7.35
N ASP A 209 -23.22 3.33 -6.79
CA ASP A 209 -22.05 3.63 -7.61
C ASP A 209 -21.46 2.37 -8.27
N ARG A 210 -21.78 1.16 -7.76
CA ARG A 210 -21.29 -0.13 -8.29
C ARG A 210 -22.43 -1.06 -8.68
N HIS A 211 -23.17 -0.66 -9.72
CA HIS A 211 -24.38 -1.35 -10.23
C HIS A 211 -24.27 -2.88 -10.43
N ASP A 212 -23.05 -3.44 -10.57
CA ASP A 212 -22.85 -4.84 -10.99
C ASP A 212 -22.18 -5.75 -9.93
N THR A 213 -21.88 -5.26 -8.73
CA THR A 213 -20.96 -5.98 -7.80
C THR A 213 -21.63 -6.87 -6.75
N VAL A 214 -22.91 -6.66 -6.41
CA VAL A 214 -23.59 -7.41 -5.33
C VAL A 214 -24.91 -8.00 -5.81
N ALA A 215 -24.92 -9.31 -6.06
CA ALA A 215 -26.14 -10.03 -6.40
C ALA A 215 -27.11 -10.12 -5.21
N ALA A 216 -28.41 -10.06 -5.48
CA ALA A 216 -29.45 -10.19 -4.45
C ALA A 216 -29.27 -11.50 -3.64
N GLY A 217 -29.33 -11.40 -2.31
CA GLY A 217 -29.13 -12.53 -1.38
C GLY A 217 -27.69 -12.72 -0.89
N LYS A 218 -26.73 -11.90 -1.34
CA LYS A 218 -25.38 -11.84 -0.78
C LYS A 218 -25.30 -10.90 0.42
N VAL A 219 -24.37 -11.19 1.33
CA VAL A 219 -24.10 -10.37 2.52
C VAL A 219 -23.02 -9.35 2.17
N PHE A 220 -23.25 -8.09 2.49
CA PHE A 220 -22.25 -7.03 2.44
C PHE A 220 -22.06 -6.47 3.84
N VAL A 221 -20.84 -6.05 4.17
CA VAL A 221 -20.50 -5.44 5.46
C VAL A 221 -20.16 -3.98 5.21
N VAL A 222 -20.83 -3.09 5.94
CA VAL A 222 -20.42 -1.69 6.02
C VAL A 222 -19.62 -1.54 7.31
N CYS A 223 -18.38 -1.10 7.16
CA CYS A 223 -17.62 -0.64 8.30
C CYS A 223 -17.48 0.87 8.20
N ASP A 224 -17.96 1.51 9.26
CA ASP A 224 -17.85 2.93 9.48
C ASP A 224 -16.92 3.13 10.67
N ALA A 225 -15.69 3.56 10.38
CA ALA A 225 -14.64 3.76 11.36
C ALA A 225 -14.11 5.20 11.28
N GLY A 226 -14.99 6.14 11.63
CA GLY A 226 -14.65 7.55 11.84
C GLY A 226 -14.10 7.84 13.25
N GLY A 227 -13.73 9.09 13.50
CA GLY A 227 -12.98 9.53 14.70
C GLY A 227 -13.71 9.51 16.05
N GLY A 228 -14.84 8.81 16.19
CA GLY A 228 -15.53 8.67 17.48
C GLY A 228 -16.61 7.59 17.54
N THR A 229 -16.74 6.74 16.54
CA THR A 229 -17.80 5.73 16.48
C THR A 229 -17.20 4.44 15.92
N VAL A 230 -16.58 3.64 16.80
CA VAL A 230 -16.24 2.25 16.49
C VAL A 230 -17.38 1.39 17.02
N THR A 231 -18.34 1.02 16.17
CA THR A 231 -19.41 0.08 16.57
C THR A 231 -18.85 -1.34 16.61
N ASN A 232 -18.53 -1.83 17.80
CA ASN A 232 -18.21 -3.25 18.02
C ASN A 232 -19.51 -4.09 18.07
N ARG A 233 -19.66 -5.01 17.11
CA ARG A 233 -20.56 -6.20 17.02
C ARG A 233 -22.05 -6.06 17.38
N ASN A 234 -22.94 -6.36 16.41
CA ASN A 234 -23.95 -7.44 16.48
C ASN A 234 -24.80 -7.55 15.20
N LEU A 235 -25.01 -8.78 14.70
CA LEU A 235 -26.01 -9.11 13.67
C LEU A 235 -27.43 -8.80 14.19
N ILE A 236 -28.20 -7.96 13.50
CA ILE A 236 -29.56 -7.57 13.89
C ILE A 236 -30.60 -8.23 12.96
N ASN A 237 -31.72 -8.70 13.53
CA ASN A 237 -32.89 -9.13 12.77
C ASN A 237 -33.44 -7.98 11.92
N VAL A 238 -33.66 -8.19 10.63
CA VAL A 238 -34.18 -7.14 9.74
C VAL A 238 -35.71 -7.15 9.76
N GLY A 239 -36.29 -6.08 10.29
CA GLY A 239 -37.72 -5.79 10.27
C GLY A 239 -37.95 -4.30 10.10
N ILE A 240 -39.11 -3.92 9.56
CA ILE A 240 -39.53 -2.51 9.55
C ILE A 240 -40.77 -2.35 10.43
N VAL A 241 -40.81 -1.25 11.18
CA VAL A 241 -42.01 -0.84 11.90
C VAL A 241 -43.01 -0.32 10.88
N ILE A 242 -44.23 -0.84 10.93
CA ILE A 242 -45.34 -0.46 10.09
C ILE A 242 -46.54 -0.05 10.94
N GLU A 243 -47.44 0.70 10.33
CA GLU A 243 -48.77 0.95 10.85
C GLU A 243 -49.75 0.04 10.11
N GLU A 244 -50.33 -0.94 10.82
CA GLU A 244 -51.37 -1.82 10.26
C GLU A 244 -52.77 -1.34 10.63
N PHE A 245 -53.81 -1.79 9.93
CA PHE A 245 -55.19 -1.50 10.34
C PHE A 245 -55.44 -1.98 11.77
N PHE A 246 -56.05 -1.13 12.58
CA PHE A 246 -56.35 -1.46 13.96
C PHE A 246 -57.38 -2.57 14.01
N ASN A 247 -57.06 -3.67 14.70
CA ASN A 247 -57.94 -4.81 14.87
C ASN A 247 -58.00 -5.15 16.35
N THR A 248 -59.19 -5.04 16.93
CA THR A 248 -59.44 -5.20 18.37
C THR A 248 -59.13 -6.61 18.90
N THR A 249 -59.04 -7.63 18.04
CA THR A 249 -58.67 -8.99 18.46
C THR A 249 -57.17 -9.29 18.36
N LYS A 250 -56.40 -8.46 17.63
CA LYS A 250 -54.97 -8.67 17.36
C LYS A 250 -54.08 -7.63 18.03
N HIS A 251 -54.51 -6.38 18.07
CA HIS A 251 -53.73 -5.23 18.51
C HIS A 251 -54.22 -4.73 19.87
N ARG A 252 -53.30 -4.22 20.68
CA ARG A 252 -53.65 -3.64 21.98
C ARG A 252 -54.27 -2.27 21.78
N GLU A 253 -55.28 -1.92 22.56
CA GLU A 253 -55.98 -0.62 22.44
C GLU A 253 -55.03 0.59 22.55
N GLU A 254 -53.94 0.46 23.33
CA GLU A 254 -52.87 1.45 23.50
C GLU A 254 -52.06 1.75 22.21
N ASP A 255 -52.03 0.80 21.28
CA ASP A 255 -51.38 0.96 19.98
C ASP A 255 -52.32 1.62 18.96
N ARG A 256 -53.59 1.88 19.29
CA ARG A 256 -54.55 2.47 18.35
C ARG A 256 -54.24 3.95 18.09
N ILE A 257 -54.07 4.32 16.83
CA ILE A 257 -53.92 5.69 16.35
C ILE A 257 -54.86 5.96 15.19
N TRP A 258 -55.40 7.18 15.11
CA TRP A 258 -56.21 7.60 13.96
C TRP A 258 -55.30 8.15 12.87
N ASN A 259 -55.47 7.70 11.64
CA ASN A 259 -54.72 8.21 10.49
C ASN A 259 -55.60 9.19 9.71
N ASP A 260 -55.32 10.49 9.81
CA ASP A 260 -56.11 11.55 9.17
C ASP A 260 -56.04 11.55 7.64
N THR A 261 -54.98 10.97 7.07
CA THR A 261 -54.78 10.92 5.61
C THR A 261 -55.61 9.80 4.97
N GLU A 262 -55.78 8.69 5.69
CA GLU A 262 -56.52 7.51 5.21
C GLU A 262 -57.93 7.39 5.81
N GLY A 263 -58.25 8.16 6.85
CA GLY A 263 -59.56 8.20 7.50
C GLY A 263 -59.90 6.91 8.26
N VAL A 264 -58.90 6.24 8.84
CA VAL A 264 -59.03 4.91 9.46
C VAL A 264 -58.19 4.78 10.73
N TRP A 265 -58.61 3.92 11.67
CA TRP A 265 -57.82 3.58 12.84
C TRP A 265 -56.72 2.56 12.47
N LYS A 266 -55.47 2.86 12.81
CA LYS A 266 -54.29 2.00 12.66
C LYS A 266 -53.69 1.61 14.01
N ALA A 267 -52.86 0.58 14.03
CA ALA A 267 -52.03 0.18 15.15
C ALA A 267 -50.59 0.66 14.90
N LYS A 268 -50.03 1.50 15.77
CA LYS A 268 -48.61 1.90 15.74
C LYS A 268 -47.72 0.80 16.34
N ASN A 269 -46.40 0.93 16.19
CA ASN A 269 -45.40 0.01 16.76
C ASN A 269 -45.51 -1.47 16.29
N GLN A 270 -46.14 -1.74 15.15
CA GLN A 270 -46.23 -3.10 14.63
C GLN A 270 -44.97 -3.44 13.84
N MET A 271 -44.31 -4.55 14.16
CA MET A 271 -43.07 -4.94 13.50
C MET A 271 -43.31 -6.01 12.44
N ARG A 272 -42.92 -5.74 11.20
CA ARG A 272 -42.93 -6.74 10.12
C ARG A 272 -41.52 -7.27 9.88
N TRP A 273 -41.30 -8.51 10.29
CA TRP A 273 -40.02 -9.20 10.20
C TRP A 273 -39.77 -9.80 8.80
N TYR A 274 -38.62 -9.53 8.21
CA TYR A 274 -38.22 -10.06 6.88
C TYR A 274 -37.20 -11.20 6.98
N LEU A 275 -36.32 -11.14 7.98
CA LEU A 275 -35.34 -12.18 8.27
C LEU A 275 -35.31 -12.40 9.79
N LYS A 276 -35.55 -13.65 10.21
CA LYS A 276 -35.45 -14.07 11.60
C LYS A 276 -34.17 -14.89 11.78
N LYS A 277 -33.44 -14.63 12.85
CA LYS A 277 -32.25 -15.40 13.24
C LYS A 277 -32.60 -16.90 13.32
N GLY A 278 -31.90 -17.72 12.53
CA GLY A 278 -31.97 -19.19 12.59
C GLY A 278 -32.87 -19.91 11.58
N THR A 279 -33.47 -19.22 10.60
CA THR A 279 -34.30 -19.88 9.56
C THR A 279 -33.60 -19.97 8.21
N SER A 280 -33.60 -21.15 7.57
CA SER A 280 -33.24 -21.32 6.16
C SER A 280 -34.44 -21.02 5.25
N THR A 281 -34.20 -20.39 4.10
CA THR A 281 -35.25 -20.08 3.10
C THR A 281 -35.21 -21.07 1.93
N PRO A 282 -36.36 -21.62 1.48
CA PRO A 282 -36.39 -22.51 0.33
C PRO A 282 -36.25 -21.76 -1.01
N PRO A 283 -35.84 -22.43 -2.09
CA PRO A 283 -35.59 -21.80 -3.38
C PRO A 283 -36.89 -21.63 -4.17
N ALA A 284 -37.39 -20.40 -4.30
CA ALA A 284 -38.41 -20.08 -5.29
C ALA A 284 -38.18 -18.69 -5.90
N LYS A 285 -37.87 -18.71 -7.20
CA LYS A 285 -37.85 -17.56 -8.11
C LYS A 285 -39.19 -16.80 -8.05
N TYR A 286 -39.11 -15.47 -8.19
CA TYR A 286 -40.22 -14.52 -8.47
C TYR A 286 -41.32 -14.31 -7.41
N ALA A 287 -40.97 -13.86 -6.20
CA ALA A 287 -41.94 -13.27 -5.26
C ALA A 287 -41.55 -11.91 -4.68
N MET A 288 -40.26 -11.53 -4.69
CA MET A 288 -39.78 -10.25 -4.13
C MET A 288 -39.91 -9.07 -5.12
N ILE A 289 -39.85 -9.35 -6.44
CA ILE A 289 -39.89 -8.32 -7.50
C ILE A 289 -41.33 -7.86 -7.81
N ASN A 290 -42.36 -8.71 -7.63
CA ASN A 290 -43.73 -8.35 -8.01
C ASN A 290 -44.60 -7.80 -6.86
N ARG A 291 -44.24 -7.97 -5.58
CA ARG A 291 -45.02 -7.39 -4.45
C ARG A 291 -44.47 -6.07 -3.90
N LEU A 292 -43.32 -5.62 -4.40
CA LEU A 292 -42.82 -4.25 -4.24
C LEU A 292 -43.35 -3.32 -5.35
N SER A 293 -44.30 -3.79 -6.16
CA SER A 293 -44.94 -3.01 -7.24
C SER A 293 -46.07 -2.09 -6.76
N GLU A 294 -46.43 -2.09 -5.48
CA GLU A 294 -47.59 -1.33 -4.95
C GLU A 294 -47.27 -0.22 -3.93
N SER A 295 -46.01 0.13 -3.67
CA SER A 295 -45.71 1.36 -2.90
C SER A 295 -44.54 2.13 -3.48
N THR A 296 -44.80 3.42 -3.72
CA THR A 296 -44.22 4.27 -4.74
C THR A 296 -42.72 4.56 -4.62
N THR A 297 -42.08 4.61 -5.79
CA THR A 297 -40.67 4.84 -6.17
C THR A 297 -39.95 6.08 -5.57
N TYR A 298 -40.56 6.79 -4.62
CA TYR A 298 -40.07 8.05 -4.05
C TYR A 298 -39.07 7.84 -2.89
N ASN A 299 -39.37 6.91 -1.97
CA ASN A 299 -38.48 6.61 -0.84
C ASN A 299 -37.16 5.95 -1.26
N ARG A 300 -37.11 5.39 -2.48
CA ARG A 300 -35.94 4.68 -3.02
C ARG A 300 -34.83 5.58 -3.55
N ARG A 301 -35.07 6.89 -3.78
CA ARG A 301 -34.07 7.86 -4.30
C ARG A 301 -33.64 8.91 -3.27
N VAL A 302 -34.42 9.08 -2.21
CA VAL A 302 -34.17 10.07 -1.17
C VAL A 302 -33.13 9.58 -0.16
N ALA A 303 -33.15 8.28 0.20
CA ALA A 303 -32.15 7.68 1.09
C ALA A 303 -30.76 7.59 0.42
N VAL A 304 -30.73 7.54 -0.92
CA VAL A 304 -29.53 7.38 -1.77
C VAL A 304 -28.58 8.58 -1.73
N MET A 305 -29.09 9.75 -1.37
CA MET A 305 -28.43 11.03 -1.65
C MET A 305 -27.84 11.70 -0.43
N ALA A 306 -28.02 11.12 0.76
CA ALA A 306 -27.38 11.60 1.99
C ALA A 306 -25.86 11.35 2.03
N LEU A 307 -25.24 11.04 0.89
CA LEU A 307 -24.33 9.88 0.84
C LEU A 307 -23.11 9.95 -0.05
N ARG A 308 -22.81 11.14 -0.58
CA ARG A 308 -21.51 11.42 -1.20
C ARG A 308 -20.57 12.23 -0.31
N THR A 309 -20.90 12.37 0.97
CA THR A 309 -20.03 12.96 1.98
C THR A 309 -19.35 11.91 2.85
N LEU A 310 -19.80 10.66 2.88
CA LEU A 310 -19.21 9.60 3.72
C LEU A 310 -18.09 8.77 3.04
N SER A 311 -17.55 9.21 1.89
CA SER A 311 -16.38 8.56 1.28
C SER A 311 -15.07 9.15 1.80
N SER A 312 -14.85 9.09 3.11
CA SER A 312 -13.54 9.27 3.75
C SER A 312 -13.55 8.54 5.10
N LEU A 313 -12.66 7.54 5.24
CA LEU A 313 -12.47 6.58 6.35
C LEU A 313 -13.53 5.46 6.50
N VAL A 314 -13.31 4.17 6.81
CA VAL A 314 -12.23 3.16 7.03
C VAL A 314 -13.07 1.87 7.32
N LEU A 315 -12.91 0.67 6.71
CA LEU A 315 -11.90 -0.42 6.82
C LEU A 315 -12.55 -1.72 7.36
N ALA A 316 -12.05 -2.91 7.05
CA ALA A 316 -12.70 -4.23 7.25
C ALA A 316 -12.96 -4.67 8.72
N VAL A 317 -13.63 -5.83 8.94
CA VAL A 317 -13.12 -7.01 9.69
C VAL A 317 -14.17 -8.16 9.87
N SER A 318 -13.64 -9.38 9.77
CA SER A 318 -14.06 -10.80 9.97
C SER A 318 -15.04 -11.13 11.13
N LEU A 319 -15.65 -12.31 11.33
CA LEU A 319 -15.20 -13.72 11.22
C LEU A 319 -16.39 -14.65 11.62
N ALA A 320 -16.44 -15.90 11.14
CA ALA A 320 -16.90 -17.05 11.96
C ALA A 320 -16.61 -18.41 11.30
N ALA A 321 -15.81 -19.24 11.96
CA ALA A 321 -16.29 -20.52 12.46
C ALA A 321 -15.32 -21.03 13.54
N ALA A 322 -15.87 -21.34 14.72
CA ALA A 322 -15.23 -22.15 15.73
C ALA A 322 -16.14 -23.34 16.05
N VAL A 323 -15.48 -24.48 16.29
CA VAL A 323 -15.76 -25.57 17.25
C VAL A 323 -15.75 -26.95 16.57
N ASP A 324 -14.67 -27.70 16.80
CA ASP A 324 -14.78 -28.93 17.59
C ASP A 324 -13.54 -29.12 18.48
N VAL A 325 -13.75 -29.77 19.61
CA VAL A 325 -13.03 -29.65 20.88
C VAL A 325 -12.12 -30.86 21.13
N ARG A 326 -10.95 -30.60 21.74
CA ARG A 326 -10.11 -31.53 22.54
C ARG A 326 -9.83 -32.90 21.93
N ASP A 327 -8.66 -33.02 21.30
CA ASP A 327 -7.68 -34.02 21.69
C ASP A 327 -6.32 -33.63 21.08
N ARG A 328 -5.21 -34.00 21.73
CA ARG A 328 -3.80 -33.75 21.34
C ARG A 328 -3.10 -32.50 21.92
N ASN A 329 -3.29 -32.23 23.20
CA ASN A 329 -2.27 -31.53 23.99
C ASN A 329 -1.52 -32.56 24.86
N MET A 330 -0.71 -33.41 24.22
CA MET A 330 0.33 -34.21 24.91
C MET A 330 1.30 -34.98 23.98
N ASP A 331 1.46 -34.61 22.69
CA ASP A 331 2.40 -35.30 21.77
C ASP A 331 3.03 -34.37 20.69
N LEU A 332 3.18 -33.07 20.98
CA LEU A 332 3.73 -32.09 20.01
C LEU A 332 4.99 -31.34 20.51
N GLU A 333 5.69 -31.88 21.51
CA GLU A 333 7.01 -31.37 21.94
C GLU A 333 8.18 -32.14 21.31
N ARG A 334 7.95 -32.94 20.25
CA ARG A 334 9.01 -33.79 19.68
C ARG A 334 8.85 -34.19 18.21
N SER A 335 8.56 -33.26 17.29
CA SER A 335 9.22 -33.28 15.95
C SER A 335 9.00 -32.00 15.13
N THR A 336 10.07 -31.56 14.45
CA THR A 336 10.21 -30.50 13.41
C THR A 336 10.57 -29.07 13.86
N ASN A 337 11.85 -28.86 14.17
CA ASN A 337 12.47 -27.55 14.44
C ASN A 337 12.85 -26.78 13.15
N SER A 338 12.05 -26.89 12.08
CA SER A 338 12.47 -26.51 10.70
C SER A 338 11.55 -25.51 9.99
N GLY A 339 10.47 -25.05 10.64
CA GLY A 339 9.51 -24.09 10.07
C GLY A 339 9.87 -22.61 10.32
N PRO A 340 9.06 -21.68 9.80
CA PRO A 340 9.21 -20.26 10.12
C PRO A 340 8.96 -20.00 11.61
N SER A 341 9.70 -19.05 12.20
CA SER A 341 9.66 -18.77 13.64
C SER A 341 9.63 -17.28 13.95
N ILE A 342 8.76 -16.88 14.87
CA ILE A 342 8.65 -15.49 15.39
C ILE A 342 9.96 -15.07 16.07
N ASP A 343 10.61 -15.95 16.82
CA ASP A 343 11.86 -15.61 17.52
C ASP A 343 13.01 -15.41 16.53
N ILE A 344 13.06 -16.22 15.47
CA ILE A 344 14.03 -16.03 14.39
C ILE A 344 13.74 -14.73 13.63
N ALA A 345 12.46 -14.41 13.38
CA ALA A 345 12.07 -13.16 12.74
C ALA A 345 12.50 -11.93 13.56
N ARG A 346 12.35 -11.96 14.89
CA ARG A 346 12.85 -10.90 15.79
C ARG A 346 14.37 -10.77 15.72
N GLN A 347 15.09 -11.88 15.80
CA GLN A 347 16.57 -11.89 15.73
C GLN A 347 17.10 -11.33 14.40
N ARG A 348 16.34 -11.51 13.31
CA ARG A 348 16.69 -11.05 11.96
C ARG A 348 15.92 -9.79 11.54
N GLY A 349 15.44 -9.04 12.53
CA GLY A 349 14.64 -7.84 12.36
C GLY A 349 15.14 -6.90 11.25
N PRO A 350 16.40 -6.44 11.28
CA PRO A 350 16.92 -5.51 10.26
C PRO A 350 16.90 -6.08 8.84
N ALA A 351 17.21 -7.37 8.67
CA ALA A 351 17.24 -8.00 7.35
C ALA A 351 15.83 -8.13 6.76
N ILE A 352 14.84 -8.50 7.58
CA ILE A 352 13.42 -8.56 7.18
C ILE A 352 12.87 -7.14 6.92
N PHE A 353 13.22 -6.17 7.77
CA PHE A 353 12.85 -4.77 7.60
C PHE A 353 13.35 -4.25 6.24
N ASN A 354 14.61 -4.49 5.91
CA ASN A 354 15.20 -4.06 4.64
C ASN A 354 14.57 -4.79 3.45
N ALA A 355 14.31 -6.10 3.54
CA ALA A 355 13.63 -6.84 2.47
C ALA A 355 12.23 -6.26 2.16
N VAL A 356 11.47 -5.86 3.19
CA VAL A 356 10.15 -5.21 3.02
C VAL A 356 10.30 -3.79 2.45
N HIS A 357 11.18 -2.98 3.05
CA HIS A 357 11.40 -1.59 2.65
C HIS A 357 11.95 -1.46 1.22
N ASP A 358 12.80 -2.41 0.80
CA ASP A 358 13.49 -2.33 -0.49
C ASP A 358 12.77 -3.07 -1.62
N ALA A 359 11.68 -3.78 -1.32
CA ALA A 359 10.87 -4.47 -2.30
C ALA A 359 10.45 -3.52 -3.44
N MET A 360 10.77 -3.89 -4.68
CA MET A 360 10.56 -3.08 -5.89
C MET A 360 11.24 -1.70 -5.91
N ARG A 361 12.25 -1.47 -5.05
CA ARG A 361 13.10 -0.27 -5.04
C ARG A 361 14.52 -0.62 -5.43
N GLN A 362 14.97 -0.05 -6.54
CA GLN A 362 16.24 -0.39 -7.14
C GLN A 362 17.44 0.00 -6.26
N TRP A 363 17.38 1.14 -5.57
CA TRP A 363 18.50 1.59 -4.73
C TRP A 363 18.74 0.65 -3.52
N GLY A 364 17.66 0.31 -2.80
CA GLY A 364 17.72 -0.62 -1.68
C GLY A 364 18.10 -2.03 -2.12
N SER A 365 17.49 -2.52 -3.20
CA SER A 365 17.81 -3.82 -3.78
C SER A 365 19.27 -3.93 -4.26
N SER A 366 19.89 -2.82 -4.67
CA SER A 366 21.31 -2.76 -5.02
C SER A 366 22.23 -2.85 -3.79
N LEU A 367 21.85 -2.21 -2.68
CA LEU A 367 22.59 -2.29 -1.41
C LEU A 367 22.46 -3.66 -0.75
N HIS A 368 21.26 -4.20 -0.75
CA HIS A 368 20.92 -5.52 -0.21
C HIS A 368 20.74 -6.52 -1.35
N HIS A 369 21.80 -6.68 -2.16
CA HIS A 369 21.72 -7.39 -3.42
C HIS A 369 21.53 -8.90 -3.30
N ASN A 370 21.89 -9.51 -2.17
CA ASN A 370 21.61 -10.92 -1.90
C ASN A 370 20.19 -11.08 -1.34
N GLY A 371 19.22 -11.09 -2.25
CA GLY A 371 17.82 -11.29 -1.92
C GLY A 371 17.55 -12.67 -1.32
N MET A 372 16.79 -12.69 -0.22
CA MET A 372 16.43 -13.89 0.55
C MET A 372 14.92 -14.09 0.67
N SER A 373 14.14 -13.27 -0.02
CA SER A 373 12.69 -13.20 0.13
C SER A 373 11.96 -13.30 -1.21
N PHE A 374 10.81 -13.94 -1.14
CA PHE A 374 9.90 -14.13 -2.26
C PHE A 374 8.58 -13.46 -1.94
N PHE A 375 8.00 -12.80 -2.92
CA PHE A 375 6.69 -12.17 -2.81
C PHE A 375 5.82 -12.57 -4.00
N LEU A 376 4.50 -12.64 -3.80
CA LEU A 376 3.58 -12.57 -4.93
C LEU A 376 3.45 -11.11 -5.37
N ALA A 377 3.58 -10.89 -6.66
CA ALA A 377 3.49 -9.58 -7.28
C ALA A 377 2.40 -9.58 -8.36
N THR A 378 1.63 -8.51 -8.45
CA THR A 378 0.61 -8.33 -9.48
C THR A 378 0.93 -7.12 -10.34
N VAL A 379 1.10 -7.33 -11.63
CA VAL A 379 1.16 -6.25 -12.63
C VAL A 379 -0.28 -6.01 -13.11
N PRO A 380 -0.89 -4.84 -12.84
CA PRO A 380 -2.27 -4.56 -13.23
C PRO A 380 -2.48 -4.54 -14.75
N GLU A 381 -3.74 -4.53 -15.19
CA GLU A 381 -4.11 -4.27 -16.57
C GLU A 381 -3.66 -2.87 -17.03
N GLY A 382 -3.24 -2.74 -18.28
CA GLY A 382 -2.88 -1.48 -18.92
C GLY A 382 -1.42 -1.06 -18.74
N VAL A 383 -0.58 -1.86 -18.10
CA VAL A 383 0.85 -1.57 -17.89
C VAL A 383 1.63 -1.86 -19.16
N LEU A 384 2.46 -0.90 -19.59
CA LEU A 384 3.39 -1.06 -20.71
C LEU A 384 4.71 -1.69 -20.23
N LEU A 385 5.17 -2.68 -20.98
CA LEU A 385 6.40 -3.44 -20.76
C LEU A 385 7.19 -3.52 -22.08
N HIS A 386 8.52 -3.58 -22.00
CA HIS A 386 9.39 -3.41 -23.16
C HIS A 386 10.27 -4.64 -23.36
N HIS A 387 10.54 -5.02 -24.61
CA HIS A 387 11.41 -6.15 -24.93
C HIS A 387 12.32 -5.83 -26.11
N GLY A 388 13.63 -6.00 -25.94
CA GLY A 388 14.61 -5.88 -27.01
C GLY A 388 14.92 -7.24 -27.62
N SER A 389 14.85 -7.34 -28.94
CA SER A 389 15.14 -8.57 -29.67
C SER A 389 15.92 -8.32 -30.96
N SER A 390 16.52 -9.38 -31.48
CA SER A 390 17.00 -9.40 -32.87
C SER A 390 15.87 -9.63 -33.88
N GLN A 391 14.72 -10.11 -33.43
CA GLN A 391 13.61 -10.53 -34.28
C GLN A 391 12.41 -9.58 -34.17
N LYS A 392 11.69 -9.42 -35.30
CA LYS A 392 10.42 -8.65 -35.35
C LYS A 392 9.24 -9.41 -34.74
N ALA A 393 9.28 -10.74 -34.78
CA ALA A 393 8.20 -11.57 -34.24
C ALA A 393 8.23 -11.55 -32.71
N SER A 394 7.06 -11.71 -32.08
CA SER A 394 6.97 -11.90 -30.63
C SER A 394 7.66 -13.22 -30.23
N PRO A 395 8.28 -13.30 -29.05
CA PRO A 395 8.85 -14.54 -28.54
C PRO A 395 7.82 -15.68 -28.44
N THR A 396 8.27 -16.90 -28.72
CA THR A 396 7.47 -18.14 -28.57
C THR A 396 7.97 -19.04 -27.45
N HIS A 397 8.96 -18.57 -26.68
CA HIS A 397 9.58 -19.25 -25.55
C HIS A 397 9.80 -18.22 -24.43
N PRO A 398 10.15 -18.64 -23.20
CA PRO A 398 10.44 -17.70 -22.13
C PRO A 398 11.48 -16.66 -22.56
N GLU A 399 11.19 -15.38 -22.28
CA GLU A 399 11.98 -14.21 -22.67
C GLU A 399 11.76 -13.06 -21.69
N TRP A 400 12.62 -12.03 -21.74
CA TRP A 400 12.61 -10.93 -20.76
C TRP A 400 11.78 -9.72 -21.22
N LEU A 401 11.03 -9.16 -20.27
CA LEU A 401 10.41 -7.84 -20.36
C LEU A 401 11.11 -6.89 -19.36
N ALA A 402 11.19 -5.61 -19.68
CA ALA A 402 11.68 -4.57 -18.77
C ALA A 402 10.61 -3.50 -18.53
N TYR A 403 10.67 -2.89 -17.33
CA TYR A 403 9.83 -1.73 -17.01
C TYR A 403 10.33 -0.47 -17.72
N GLU A 404 11.65 -0.37 -17.94
CA GLU A 404 12.33 0.77 -18.56
C GLU A 404 12.61 0.52 -20.05
N ILE A 405 12.43 1.56 -20.86
CA ILE A 405 12.66 1.49 -22.31
C ILE A 405 14.14 1.29 -22.59
N GLU A 406 14.99 2.08 -21.92
CA GLU A 406 16.43 2.12 -22.07
C GLU A 406 17.06 0.77 -21.72
N HIS A 407 16.51 0.09 -20.71
CA HIS A 407 16.92 -1.25 -20.32
C HIS A 407 16.65 -2.26 -21.43
N ALA A 408 15.41 -2.32 -21.94
CA ALA A 408 15.06 -3.21 -23.05
C ALA A 408 15.77 -2.87 -24.37
N GLU A 409 15.91 -1.59 -24.68
CA GLU A 409 16.53 -1.12 -25.93
C GLU A 409 17.98 -1.59 -26.06
N ASN A 410 18.70 -1.73 -24.93
CA ASN A 410 20.05 -2.26 -24.93
C ASN A 410 20.14 -3.68 -25.52
N PHE A 411 19.04 -4.44 -25.56
CA PHE A 411 18.97 -5.79 -26.14
C PHE A 411 18.39 -5.85 -27.57
N ALA A 412 17.96 -4.71 -28.15
CA ALA A 412 17.43 -4.62 -29.51
C ALA A 412 18.53 -4.62 -30.59
N ARG A 413 19.29 -5.72 -30.70
CA ARG A 413 20.52 -5.84 -31.52
C ARG A 413 20.44 -6.97 -32.57
N PRO A 414 21.23 -6.94 -33.66
CA PRO A 414 21.26 -8.00 -34.68
C PRO A 414 21.54 -9.40 -34.12
N PRO A 415 21.10 -10.46 -34.83
CA PRO A 415 21.45 -11.84 -34.47
C PRO A 415 22.97 -12.06 -34.66
N GLY A 416 23.71 -12.42 -33.59
CA GLY A 416 25.14 -12.69 -33.76
C GLY A 416 26.03 -12.86 -32.52
N TRP A 417 25.54 -12.72 -31.29
CA TRP A 417 26.36 -12.94 -30.08
C TRP A 417 25.53 -13.38 -28.87
N PRO A 418 25.89 -14.50 -28.21
CA PRO A 418 26.01 -15.84 -28.77
C PRO A 418 24.76 -16.68 -28.39
N HIS A 419 23.86 -16.90 -29.35
CA HIS A 419 23.36 -18.26 -29.54
C HIS A 419 24.40 -18.97 -30.42
N ARG A 420 25.07 -20.01 -29.91
CA ARG A 420 25.82 -20.94 -30.76
C ARG A 420 25.29 -22.37 -30.56
N PRO A 421 25.37 -23.20 -31.61
CA PRO A 421 24.35 -24.15 -31.97
C PRO A 421 24.59 -25.50 -31.30
N GLU A 422 23.53 -26.31 -31.20
CA GLU A 422 23.61 -27.74 -30.90
C GLU A 422 24.73 -28.38 -31.71
N ARG A 423 25.79 -28.83 -31.02
CA ARG A 423 26.74 -29.77 -31.64
C ARG A 423 26.10 -31.15 -31.59
N GLY A 424 25.59 -31.55 -32.75
CA GLY A 424 25.27 -32.94 -33.04
C GLY A 424 26.45 -33.84 -32.70
N ARG A 425 26.13 -34.99 -32.08
CA ARG A 425 27.03 -36.13 -31.89
C ARG A 425 27.70 -36.51 -33.22
N HIS A 426 29.01 -36.49 -33.26
CA HIS A 426 29.79 -37.42 -34.09
C HIS A 426 31.10 -37.75 -33.38
N GLY A 427 31.32 -39.05 -33.17
CA GLY A 427 32.49 -39.61 -32.48
C GLY A 427 33.74 -39.68 -33.36
N ASP A 428 34.85 -39.80 -32.65
CA ASP A 428 36.15 -40.43 -32.98
C ASP A 428 36.57 -40.63 -34.45
N ALA A 429 37.64 -39.93 -34.86
CA ALA A 429 38.83 -40.50 -35.52
C ALA A 429 39.95 -39.44 -35.76
N PRO A 430 41.25 -39.83 -35.83
CA PRO A 430 42.39 -38.90 -35.69
C PRO A 430 43.07 -38.45 -37.01
N GLU A 431 43.75 -37.30 -36.90
CA GLU A 431 44.81 -36.62 -37.70
C GLU A 431 45.31 -37.20 -39.05
N ARG A 432 45.55 -36.29 -40.05
CA ARG A 432 46.87 -35.99 -40.71
C ARG A 432 46.78 -35.02 -41.92
N PRO A 433 47.90 -34.45 -42.46
CA PRO A 433 48.02 -33.01 -42.75
C PRO A 433 48.20 -32.57 -44.24
N LYS A 434 48.03 -31.24 -44.44
CA LYS A 434 48.59 -30.30 -45.44
C LYS A 434 48.87 -30.80 -46.88
N THR A 435 48.31 -30.12 -47.90
CA THR A 435 49.11 -29.46 -48.97
C THR A 435 48.29 -28.59 -49.94
N ARG A 436 49.05 -27.65 -50.52
CA ARG A 436 48.84 -26.56 -51.47
C ARG A 436 48.34 -26.99 -52.86
N GLU A 437 47.58 -26.09 -53.51
CA GLU A 437 47.67 -25.58 -54.91
C GLU A 437 46.31 -25.45 -55.63
N ASP A 438 46.05 -24.21 -56.06
CA ASP A 438 45.00 -23.75 -56.98
C ASP A 438 45.62 -23.70 -58.39
N PRO A 439 44.96 -24.11 -59.50
CA PRO A 439 44.14 -23.13 -60.25
C PRO A 439 42.98 -23.73 -61.10
N GLN A 440 41.89 -22.96 -61.23
CA GLN A 440 41.02 -22.74 -62.42
C GLN A 440 39.50 -22.77 -62.15
N GLN A 441 39.01 -21.59 -61.77
CA GLN A 441 37.90 -20.82 -62.38
C GLN A 441 36.69 -21.57 -62.97
N VAL A 442 35.52 -21.36 -62.34
CA VAL A 442 34.28 -20.98 -63.07
C VAL A 442 33.53 -19.89 -62.27
N LEU A 443 33.55 -18.69 -62.84
CA LEU A 443 32.62 -17.55 -62.71
C LEU A 443 31.63 -17.55 -61.53
N ARG A 444 31.90 -16.70 -60.52
CA ARG A 444 30.87 -16.10 -59.66
C ARG A 444 30.89 -14.58 -59.88
N PRO A 445 29.72 -13.93 -60.03
CA PRO A 445 29.67 -12.49 -60.26
C PRO A 445 30.18 -11.76 -59.02
N GLU A 446 31.05 -10.78 -59.24
CA GLU A 446 31.38 -9.78 -58.24
C GLU A 446 30.11 -9.01 -57.88
N ALA A 447 29.67 -9.18 -56.63
CA ALA A 447 28.86 -8.20 -55.94
C ALA A 447 29.38 -8.10 -54.50
N ASN A 448 30.18 -7.06 -54.34
CA ASN A 448 30.59 -6.44 -53.10
C ASN A 448 29.36 -6.18 -52.18
N THR A 449 29.23 -6.92 -51.08
CA THR A 449 28.52 -6.47 -49.87
C THR A 449 29.06 -7.25 -48.67
N GLN A 450 29.82 -6.58 -47.81
CA GLN A 450 29.94 -6.96 -46.40
C GLN A 450 28.53 -7.18 -45.84
N PRO A 451 28.26 -8.18 -44.98
CA PRO A 451 26.93 -8.35 -44.43
C PRO A 451 26.56 -7.06 -43.67
N GLU A 452 25.64 -6.30 -44.26
CA GLU A 452 25.10 -5.09 -43.67
C GLU A 452 24.58 -5.43 -42.27
N THR A 453 25.13 -4.82 -41.23
CA THR A 453 24.76 -5.11 -39.84
C THR A 453 23.30 -4.67 -39.60
N GLU A 454 22.38 -5.63 -39.62
CA GLU A 454 20.96 -5.38 -39.44
C GLU A 454 20.67 -4.81 -38.05
N ALA A 455 19.79 -3.81 -37.93
CA ALA A 455 19.36 -3.31 -36.63
C ALA A 455 18.29 -4.22 -35.99
N GLY A 456 18.29 -4.37 -34.66
CA GLY A 456 17.29 -5.14 -33.92
C GLY A 456 15.97 -4.39 -33.69
N TRP A 457 15.09 -4.95 -32.86
CA TRP A 457 13.70 -4.55 -32.66
C TRP A 457 13.42 -4.27 -31.19
N LEU A 458 12.73 -3.16 -30.92
CA LEU A 458 12.13 -2.87 -29.63
C LEU A 458 10.63 -3.09 -29.72
N HIS A 459 10.16 -4.01 -28.89
CA HIS A 459 8.76 -4.37 -28.73
C HIS A 459 8.18 -3.67 -27.51
N VAL A 460 6.90 -3.34 -27.59
CA VAL A 460 6.11 -2.87 -26.44
C VAL A 460 4.88 -3.72 -26.32
N TYR A 461 4.70 -4.27 -25.12
CA TYR A 461 3.56 -5.07 -24.74
C TYR A 461 2.72 -4.30 -23.71
N ARG A 462 1.41 -4.54 -23.73
CA ARG A 462 0.47 -4.02 -22.75
C ARG A 462 -0.22 -5.20 -22.07
N THR A 463 -0.28 -5.19 -20.74
CA THR A 463 -1.08 -6.16 -20.00
C THR A 463 -2.58 -5.94 -20.28
N ILE A 464 -3.31 -7.00 -20.63
CA ILE A 464 -4.76 -6.92 -20.94
C ILE A 464 -5.66 -7.41 -19.79
N ARG A 465 -5.04 -7.84 -18.70
CA ARG A 465 -5.64 -8.23 -17.43
C ARG A 465 -4.57 -8.15 -16.35
N PRO A 466 -4.92 -8.22 -15.05
CA PRO A 466 -3.92 -8.44 -14.00
C PRO A 466 -3.13 -9.74 -14.26
N LEU A 467 -1.80 -9.64 -14.21
CA LEU A 467 -0.87 -10.76 -14.32
C LEU A 467 -0.13 -10.95 -13.00
N HIS A 468 0.06 -12.20 -12.59
CA HIS A 468 0.64 -12.57 -11.32
C HIS A 468 2.02 -13.19 -11.51
N TYR A 469 2.98 -12.72 -10.75
CA TYR A 469 4.38 -13.11 -10.84
C TYR A 469 4.93 -13.48 -9.47
N LEU A 470 5.95 -14.32 -9.47
CA LEU A 470 6.82 -14.49 -8.31
C LEU A 470 7.89 -13.39 -8.35
N TYR A 471 7.96 -12.53 -7.34
CA TYR A 471 9.03 -11.54 -7.21
C TYR A 471 10.12 -12.06 -6.28
N ILE A 472 11.37 -11.97 -6.75
CA ILE A 472 12.59 -12.31 -6.03
C ILE A 472 13.32 -11.01 -5.69
N ASP A 473 13.50 -10.73 -4.41
CA ASP A 473 14.11 -9.50 -3.92
C ASP A 473 15.62 -9.39 -4.21
N GLY A 474 16.21 -8.26 -3.82
CA GLY A 474 17.61 -7.93 -4.09
C GLY A 474 17.91 -7.83 -5.58
N MET A 475 19.18 -8.04 -5.96
CA MET A 475 19.61 -8.10 -7.35
C MET A 475 19.54 -9.53 -7.88
N GLY A 476 18.37 -10.15 -7.83
CA GLY A 476 18.14 -11.54 -8.25
C GLY A 476 18.51 -11.87 -9.71
N ALA A 477 18.92 -10.91 -10.54
CA ALA A 477 19.46 -11.17 -11.88
C ALA A 477 20.96 -10.84 -11.99
N GLY A 478 21.65 -10.60 -10.87
CA GLY A 478 23.08 -10.40 -10.81
C GLY A 478 23.82 -11.70 -11.11
N LYS A 479 24.64 -11.75 -12.16
CA LYS A 479 25.41 -12.95 -12.54
C LYS A 479 26.81 -12.90 -11.93
N THR A 480 26.87 -12.93 -10.60
CA THR A 480 28.09 -12.78 -9.82
C THR A 480 28.22 -13.88 -8.76
N THR A 481 29.45 -14.17 -8.33
CA THR A 481 29.76 -15.14 -7.27
C THR A 481 29.40 -14.66 -5.87
N MET A 482 28.96 -13.39 -5.74
CA MET A 482 28.62 -12.75 -4.46
C MET A 482 27.35 -13.29 -3.81
N GLY A 483 26.54 -14.08 -4.52
CA GLY A 483 25.36 -14.77 -3.97
C GLY A 483 24.01 -14.22 -4.40
N THR A 484 23.97 -13.34 -5.40
CA THR A 484 22.74 -12.74 -5.96
C THR A 484 21.77 -13.75 -6.55
N LEU A 485 22.25 -14.95 -6.94
CA LEU A 485 21.41 -16.03 -7.49
C LEU A 485 21.05 -17.11 -6.46
N ASP A 486 21.54 -17.01 -5.22
CA ASP A 486 21.40 -18.06 -4.19
C ASP A 486 19.94 -18.49 -3.97
N SER A 487 19.01 -17.53 -3.90
CA SER A 487 17.58 -17.81 -3.68
C SER A 487 16.94 -18.59 -4.82
N GLN A 488 17.32 -18.34 -6.07
CA GLN A 488 16.81 -19.08 -7.22
C GLN A 488 17.47 -20.46 -7.34
N ASP A 489 18.78 -20.53 -7.20
CA ASP A 489 19.52 -21.76 -7.46
C ASP A 489 19.34 -22.77 -6.31
N PHE A 490 19.43 -22.33 -5.05
CA PHE A 490 19.32 -23.22 -3.90
C PHE A 490 17.88 -23.47 -3.43
N VAL A 491 16.99 -22.46 -3.45
CA VAL A 491 15.60 -22.65 -2.99
C VAL A 491 14.68 -23.09 -4.14
N LEU A 492 14.62 -22.33 -5.23
CA LEU A 492 13.63 -22.59 -6.29
C LEU A 492 14.02 -23.80 -7.17
N ARG A 493 15.29 -23.87 -7.61
CA ARG A 493 15.81 -24.97 -8.44
C ARG A 493 16.24 -26.17 -7.59
N GLY A 494 16.62 -25.96 -6.33
CA GLY A 494 17.04 -27.03 -5.42
C GLY A 494 18.40 -27.62 -5.77
N LEU A 495 19.30 -26.82 -6.36
CA LEU A 495 20.65 -27.26 -6.70
C LEU A 495 21.49 -27.43 -5.43
N SER A 496 22.49 -28.31 -5.48
CA SER A 496 23.50 -28.41 -4.43
C SER A 496 24.66 -27.45 -4.72
N PRO A 497 25.42 -27.01 -3.70
CA PRO A 497 26.64 -26.22 -3.89
C PRO A 497 27.62 -26.84 -4.90
N GLU A 498 27.75 -28.17 -4.89
CA GLU A 498 28.62 -28.91 -5.81
C GLU A 498 28.08 -28.89 -7.25
N SER A 499 26.76 -28.90 -7.41
CA SER A 499 26.08 -28.84 -8.71
C SER A 499 26.24 -27.47 -9.35
N VAL A 500 26.13 -26.40 -8.54
CA VAL A 500 26.41 -25.02 -8.96
C VAL A 500 27.89 -24.89 -9.35
N GLY A 501 28.82 -25.35 -8.51
CA GLY A 501 30.26 -25.33 -8.81
C GLY A 501 30.67 -26.14 -10.06
N ALA A 502 29.97 -27.24 -10.36
CA ALA A 502 30.20 -28.05 -11.56
C ALA A 502 29.65 -27.42 -12.86
N GLU A 503 28.55 -26.66 -12.79
CA GLU A 503 28.10 -25.79 -13.89
C GLU A 503 29.09 -24.64 -14.16
N HIS A 504 29.83 -24.20 -13.12
CA HIS A 504 30.85 -23.16 -13.20
C HIS A 504 32.23 -23.68 -13.68
N GLY A 505 32.41 -24.99 -13.84
CA GLY A 505 33.68 -25.64 -14.17
C GLY A 505 33.87 -26.09 -15.63
N ARG A 506 32.92 -25.82 -16.53
CA ARG A 506 33.08 -26.11 -17.98
C ARG A 506 33.68 -24.88 -18.67
N GLU A 507 34.87 -25.04 -19.25
CA GLU A 507 35.67 -24.03 -19.98
C GLU A 507 34.82 -22.90 -20.62
N GLY A 508 34.64 -21.82 -19.86
CA GLY A 508 33.82 -20.65 -20.16
C GLY A 508 33.89 -19.64 -19.00
N PRO A 509 33.49 -18.37 -19.18
CA PRO A 509 33.47 -17.39 -18.09
C PRO A 509 32.62 -17.93 -16.92
N PRO A 510 32.98 -17.60 -15.66
CA PRO A 510 32.36 -18.18 -14.46
C PRO A 510 30.83 -18.05 -14.53
N GLY A 511 30.14 -19.14 -14.18
CA GLY A 511 28.70 -19.39 -14.39
C GLY A 511 27.79 -18.16 -14.26
N GLY A 512 26.90 -18.00 -15.24
CA GLY A 512 26.13 -16.77 -15.44
C GLY A 512 26.08 -16.24 -16.88
N GLY A 513 26.56 -17.02 -17.86
CA GLY A 513 26.47 -16.66 -19.27
C GLY A 513 25.03 -16.76 -19.83
N PRO A 514 24.74 -16.18 -21.01
CA PRO A 514 23.40 -16.16 -21.59
C PRO A 514 22.72 -17.53 -21.74
N ALA A 515 23.49 -18.60 -22.00
CA ALA A 515 22.95 -19.96 -22.12
C ALA A 515 22.46 -20.53 -20.78
N ASP A 516 23.15 -20.22 -19.69
CA ASP A 516 22.74 -20.62 -18.34
C ASP A 516 21.51 -19.82 -17.89
N GLU A 517 21.43 -18.54 -18.24
CA GLU A 517 20.25 -17.71 -17.98
C GLU A 517 18.99 -18.19 -18.70
N MET A 518 19.11 -18.66 -19.94
CA MET A 518 17.99 -19.27 -20.67
C MET A 518 17.49 -20.55 -19.99
N GLN A 519 18.42 -21.38 -19.51
CA GLN A 519 18.07 -22.59 -18.76
C GLN A 519 17.40 -22.24 -17.42
N ARG A 520 17.92 -21.25 -16.69
CA ARG A 520 17.33 -20.73 -15.45
C ARG A 520 15.92 -20.20 -15.69
N ALA A 521 15.71 -19.40 -16.74
CA ALA A 521 14.38 -18.92 -17.13
C ALA A 521 13.42 -20.08 -17.42
N ALA A 522 13.86 -21.11 -18.15
CA ALA A 522 13.07 -22.30 -18.42
C ALA A 522 12.74 -23.10 -17.14
N ASP A 523 13.69 -23.26 -16.22
CA ASP A 523 13.50 -23.94 -14.94
C ASP A 523 12.49 -23.21 -14.06
N LEU A 524 12.62 -21.88 -13.95
CA LEU A 524 11.70 -21.03 -13.20
C LEU A 524 10.31 -21.06 -13.82
N CYS A 525 10.18 -20.98 -15.14
CA CYS A 525 8.89 -21.08 -15.80
C CYS A 525 8.20 -22.44 -15.59
N ARG A 526 8.97 -23.53 -15.61
CA ARG A 526 8.44 -24.87 -15.27
C ARG A 526 7.95 -24.96 -13.81
N LEU A 527 8.53 -24.18 -12.91
CA LEU A 527 8.11 -24.12 -11.51
C LEU A 527 6.83 -23.28 -11.32
N VAL A 528 6.77 -22.08 -11.91
CA VAL A 528 5.72 -21.10 -11.59
C VAL A 528 4.47 -21.23 -12.47
N THR A 529 4.56 -21.83 -13.65
CA THR A 529 3.40 -22.04 -14.53
C THR A 529 2.34 -22.96 -13.90
N PRO A 530 2.69 -24.12 -13.29
CA PRO A 530 1.72 -24.95 -12.56
C PRO A 530 1.07 -24.25 -11.36
N TRP A 531 1.73 -23.24 -10.81
CA TRP A 531 1.19 -22.38 -9.77
C TRP A 531 0.24 -21.30 -10.30
N GLY A 532 0.05 -21.23 -11.63
CA GLY A 532 -0.79 -20.25 -12.30
C GLY A 532 -0.21 -18.84 -12.25
N LEU A 533 1.12 -18.70 -12.21
CA LEU A 533 1.83 -17.43 -12.36
C LEU A 533 2.37 -17.31 -13.79
N GLN A 534 2.46 -16.07 -14.31
CA GLN A 534 2.91 -15.76 -15.66
C GLN A 534 4.44 -15.72 -15.81
N GLY A 535 5.17 -15.69 -14.69
CA GLY A 535 6.62 -15.55 -14.72
C GLY A 535 7.25 -15.15 -13.39
N VAL A 536 8.46 -14.60 -13.49
CA VAL A 536 9.27 -14.16 -12.35
C VAL A 536 9.76 -12.72 -12.54
N ILE A 537 9.62 -11.89 -11.52
CA ILE A 537 10.22 -10.54 -11.46
C ILE A 537 11.52 -10.62 -10.65
N ARG A 538 12.58 -9.97 -11.13
CA ARG A 538 13.89 -9.86 -10.45
C ARG A 538 14.65 -8.64 -10.98
N MET A 539 15.81 -8.32 -10.40
CA MET A 539 16.55 -7.10 -10.74
C MET A 539 18.01 -7.35 -11.14
N GLU A 540 18.45 -6.68 -12.20
CA GLU A 540 19.85 -6.40 -12.54
C GLU A 540 20.11 -4.89 -12.50
N ALA A 541 20.56 -4.26 -13.58
CA ALA A 541 20.65 -2.81 -13.67
C ALA A 541 19.28 -2.13 -13.51
N GLY A 542 18.19 -2.82 -13.89
CA GLY A 542 16.79 -2.45 -13.66
C GLY A 542 15.94 -3.70 -13.36
N PHE A 543 14.64 -3.51 -13.13
CA PHE A 543 13.72 -4.63 -12.91
C PHE A 543 13.34 -5.30 -14.23
N GLU A 544 13.50 -6.61 -14.29
CA GLU A 544 13.14 -7.46 -15.42
C GLU A 544 12.05 -8.48 -15.01
N ILE A 545 11.27 -8.89 -15.99
CA ILE A 545 10.30 -9.97 -15.88
C ILE A 545 10.72 -11.09 -16.84
N ILE A 546 10.99 -12.28 -16.32
CA ILE A 546 11.00 -13.49 -17.13
C ILE A 546 9.54 -13.84 -17.40
N GLN A 547 9.06 -13.58 -18.61
CA GLN A 547 7.71 -13.94 -19.03
C GLN A 547 7.71 -15.33 -19.64
N CYS A 548 6.89 -16.24 -19.12
CA CYS A 548 6.90 -17.65 -19.54
C CYS A 548 6.18 -17.89 -20.87
N ASP A 549 5.09 -17.16 -21.11
CA ASP A 549 4.31 -17.22 -22.35
C ASP A 549 3.85 -15.81 -22.72
N PHE A 550 4.33 -15.30 -23.85
CA PHE A 550 3.97 -13.96 -24.35
C PHE A 550 2.52 -13.90 -24.88
N ALA A 551 1.87 -15.04 -25.13
CA ALA A 551 0.47 -15.09 -25.50
C ALA A 551 -0.47 -15.00 -24.29
N ASP A 552 0.02 -15.24 -23.06
CA ASP A 552 -0.80 -15.20 -21.85
C ASP A 552 -0.89 -13.80 -21.25
N GLY A 553 -1.94 -13.06 -21.61
CA GLY A 553 -2.32 -11.82 -20.94
C GLY A 553 -1.53 -10.57 -21.36
N LEU A 554 -0.80 -10.65 -22.47
CA LEU A 554 -0.12 -9.52 -23.12
C LEU A 554 -0.66 -9.26 -24.52
N ASP A 555 -0.75 -7.99 -24.88
CA ASP A 555 -1.07 -7.50 -26.22
C ASP A 555 0.13 -6.73 -26.77
N GLN A 556 0.65 -7.12 -27.94
CA GLN A 556 1.78 -6.43 -28.56
C GLN A 556 1.30 -5.13 -29.22
N VAL A 557 1.59 -4.00 -28.57
CA VAL A 557 1.23 -2.66 -29.04
C VAL A 557 2.07 -2.27 -30.26
N GLN A 558 3.38 -2.53 -30.21
CA GLN A 558 4.29 -2.20 -31.31
C GLN A 558 5.53 -3.09 -31.32
N ALA A 559 6.13 -3.20 -32.51
CA ALA A 559 7.47 -3.75 -32.73
C ALA A 559 8.19 -2.85 -33.74
N LEU A 560 9.09 -2.00 -33.26
CA LEU A 560 9.78 -0.99 -34.07
C LEU A 560 11.27 -1.31 -34.19
N ARG A 561 11.80 -1.22 -35.40
CA ARG A 561 13.23 -1.42 -35.67
C ARG A 561 14.04 -0.24 -35.12
N ARG A 562 15.14 -0.53 -34.43
CA ARG A 562 16.06 0.51 -33.93
C ARG A 562 16.99 1.01 -35.03
N PRO A 563 17.65 2.17 -34.86
CA PRO A 563 18.66 2.65 -35.79
C PRO A 563 19.79 1.63 -35.95
N ARG A 564 20.40 1.57 -37.14
CA ARG A 564 21.64 0.79 -37.33
C ARG A 564 22.69 1.34 -36.37
N SER A 565 23.39 0.44 -35.68
CA SER A 565 24.48 0.84 -34.79
C SER A 565 25.60 1.42 -35.65
N VAL A 566 25.73 2.76 -35.67
CA VAL A 566 26.82 3.45 -36.36
C VAL A 566 28.05 3.31 -35.46
N GLY A 567 28.90 2.34 -35.77
CA GLY A 567 30.18 2.18 -35.08
C GLY A 567 31.04 3.42 -35.27
N GLY A 568 31.19 4.23 -34.22
CA GLY A 568 32.22 5.26 -34.16
C GLY A 568 33.62 4.60 -34.12
N PRO A 569 34.65 5.20 -34.74
CA PRO A 569 35.98 4.61 -34.75
C PRO A 569 36.58 4.65 -33.34
N GLY A 570 36.69 3.49 -32.70
CA GLY A 570 37.41 3.31 -31.43
C GLY A 570 36.64 2.64 -30.28
N GLY A 571 35.32 2.44 -30.39
CA GLY A 571 34.51 1.78 -29.35
C GLY A 571 34.07 0.38 -29.75
N GLY A 572 34.45 -0.64 -28.99
CA GLY A 572 33.92 -2.00 -29.17
C GLY A 572 32.38 -2.06 -29.04
N PRO A 573 31.72 -3.14 -29.51
CA PRO A 573 30.27 -3.27 -29.47
C PRO A 573 29.81 -3.30 -28.01
N GLY A 574 29.24 -2.19 -27.53
CA GLY A 574 28.79 -2.05 -26.14
C GLY A 574 29.19 -0.75 -25.45
N HIS A 575 30.14 0.01 -26.00
CA HIS A 575 30.74 1.14 -25.28
C HIS A 575 30.64 2.54 -25.94
N GLY A 576 29.92 2.70 -27.06
CA GLY A 576 30.02 3.96 -27.82
C GLY A 576 28.78 4.50 -28.54
N GLY A 577 27.59 3.93 -28.32
CA GLY A 577 26.35 4.50 -28.85
C GLY A 577 25.66 5.40 -27.81
N PRO A 578 24.84 6.39 -28.21
CA PRO A 578 24.04 7.25 -27.31
C PRO A 578 23.04 6.54 -26.37
N GLY A 579 23.03 5.20 -26.32
CA GLY A 579 22.19 4.36 -25.45
C GLY A 579 22.85 3.05 -25.01
N GLY A 580 24.18 2.95 -25.07
CA GLY A 580 24.89 1.78 -24.55
C GLY A 580 24.87 1.73 -23.01
N MET A 581 25.15 0.55 -22.43
CA MET A 581 25.14 0.31 -20.97
C MET A 581 26.07 1.26 -20.16
N GLY A 582 27.07 1.86 -20.80
CA GLY A 582 27.93 2.90 -20.20
C GLY A 582 27.55 4.35 -20.52
N SER A 583 26.41 4.60 -21.17
CA SER A 583 25.95 5.95 -21.51
C SER A 583 25.21 6.60 -20.35
N LEU A 584 25.31 7.92 -20.24
CA LEU A 584 24.58 8.70 -19.23
C LEU A 584 23.06 8.53 -19.37
N GLU A 585 22.54 8.41 -20.59
CA GLU A 585 21.09 8.25 -20.80
C GLU A 585 20.58 6.89 -20.32
N PHE A 586 21.36 5.82 -20.51
CA PHE A 586 21.04 4.53 -19.94
C PHE A 586 21.01 4.58 -18.41
N LEU A 587 22.03 5.20 -17.80
CA LEU A 587 22.07 5.40 -16.35
C LEU A 587 20.92 6.25 -15.85
N ARG A 588 20.59 7.32 -16.57
CA ARG A 588 19.46 8.21 -16.24
C ARG A 588 18.17 7.41 -16.25
N GLY A 589 17.84 6.72 -17.34
CA GLY A 589 16.63 5.93 -17.48
C GLY A 589 16.46 4.88 -16.38
N LEU A 590 17.54 4.20 -16.00
CA LEU A 590 17.53 3.26 -14.88
C LEU A 590 17.38 3.96 -13.53
N SER A 591 18.11 5.06 -13.29
CA SER A 591 18.13 5.73 -11.99
C SER A 591 16.84 6.43 -11.61
N GLU A 592 15.99 6.79 -12.59
CA GLU A 592 14.67 7.39 -12.34
C GLU A 592 13.79 6.51 -11.41
N ARG A 593 14.09 5.22 -11.28
CA ARG A 593 13.31 4.24 -10.50
C ARG A 593 13.99 3.78 -9.22
N TYR A 594 15.03 4.47 -8.77
CA TYR A 594 15.71 4.17 -7.50
C TYR A 594 14.79 4.02 -6.29
N GLN A 595 13.77 4.86 -6.21
CA GLN A 595 12.81 4.84 -5.09
C GLN A 595 11.54 4.02 -5.40
N GLY A 596 11.46 3.39 -6.57
CA GLY A 596 10.33 2.54 -6.96
C GLY A 596 9.97 2.63 -8.45
N ILE A 597 9.40 1.54 -8.98
CA ILE A 597 8.92 1.48 -10.37
C ILE A 597 7.53 2.11 -10.61
N GLY A 598 6.96 2.74 -9.57
CA GLY A 598 5.64 3.36 -9.55
C GLY A 598 4.56 2.46 -8.96
N SER A 599 3.87 2.94 -7.91
CA SER A 599 2.91 2.20 -7.06
C SER A 599 1.70 1.59 -7.79
N HIS A 600 1.50 1.93 -9.07
CA HIS A 600 0.41 1.40 -9.90
C HIS A 600 0.88 0.45 -11.00
N ARG A 601 2.19 0.29 -11.23
CA ARG A 601 2.71 -0.62 -12.26
C ARG A 601 2.88 -2.04 -11.76
N THR A 602 3.20 -2.21 -10.48
CA THR A 602 3.29 -3.52 -9.81
C THR A 602 2.90 -3.37 -8.36
N ARG A 603 2.08 -4.29 -7.86
CA ARG A 603 1.65 -4.36 -6.46
C ARG A 603 2.25 -5.59 -5.81
N ILE A 604 2.86 -5.42 -4.64
CA ILE A 604 3.43 -6.50 -3.85
C ILE A 604 2.41 -6.96 -2.81
N ASP A 605 2.22 -8.27 -2.70
CA ASP A 605 1.45 -8.88 -1.62
C ASP A 605 2.41 -9.28 -0.49
N TYR A 606 2.61 -8.37 0.47
CA TYR A 606 3.48 -8.61 1.61
C TYR A 606 2.97 -9.73 2.54
N ALA A 607 1.65 -9.97 2.60
CA ALA A 607 1.08 -11.06 3.37
C ALA A 607 1.44 -12.45 2.79
N SER A 608 1.91 -12.49 1.54
CA SER A 608 2.46 -13.68 0.89
C SER A 608 3.98 -13.82 1.00
N MET A 609 4.66 -12.90 1.71
CA MET A 609 6.11 -12.94 1.85
C MET A 609 6.58 -14.29 2.42
N VAL A 610 7.51 -14.92 1.73
CA VAL A 610 8.27 -16.07 2.24
C VAL A 610 9.73 -15.70 2.19
N SER A 611 10.40 -15.71 3.34
CA SER A 611 11.81 -15.31 3.43
C SER A 611 12.62 -16.37 4.15
N ALA A 612 13.82 -16.65 3.66
CA ALA A 612 14.80 -17.48 4.36
C ALA A 612 15.15 -16.89 5.74
N TYR A 613 14.96 -15.58 5.93
CA TYR A 613 15.11 -14.94 7.23
C TYR A 613 14.11 -15.41 8.28
N PHE A 614 12.96 -15.97 7.93
CA PHE A 614 12.02 -16.53 8.91
C PHE A 614 12.42 -17.90 9.45
N PHE A 615 13.37 -18.58 8.81
CA PHE A 615 13.72 -19.96 9.09
C PHE A 615 15.06 -20.07 9.83
N PRO A 616 15.26 -21.09 10.68
CA PRO A 616 16.52 -21.32 11.40
C PRO A 616 17.64 -21.88 10.48
N LEU A 617 17.95 -21.15 9.40
CA LEU A 617 18.97 -21.50 8.41
C LEU A 617 20.32 -20.87 8.74
N ASN A 618 21.42 -21.52 8.36
CA ASN A 618 22.73 -20.89 8.39
C ASN A 618 22.88 -19.98 7.16
N LEU A 619 22.74 -18.67 7.38
CA LEU A 619 22.84 -17.64 6.33
C LEU A 619 24.22 -16.97 6.25
N THR A 620 25.21 -17.51 6.96
CA THR A 620 26.55 -16.93 7.07
C THR A 620 27.27 -16.94 5.74
N ASN A 621 27.92 -15.83 5.38
CA ASN A 621 28.80 -15.80 4.22
C ASN A 621 30.07 -16.61 4.49
N PRO A 622 30.42 -17.61 3.65
CA PRO A 622 31.73 -18.25 3.73
C PRO A 622 32.89 -17.30 3.40
N ASP A 623 32.63 -16.24 2.63
CA ASP A 623 33.61 -15.18 2.40
C ASP A 623 33.68 -14.23 3.60
N VAL A 624 34.76 -14.39 4.37
CA VAL A 624 35.05 -13.59 5.57
C VAL A 624 35.27 -12.10 5.29
N GLN A 625 35.52 -11.72 4.03
CA GLN A 625 35.64 -10.31 3.64
C GLN A 625 34.28 -9.64 3.43
N ARG A 626 33.22 -10.43 3.24
CA ARG A 626 31.85 -9.94 3.00
C ARG A 626 30.82 -10.53 3.96
N PRO A 627 31.04 -10.46 5.29
CA PRO A 627 30.09 -10.99 6.27
C PRO A 627 28.75 -10.24 6.26
N ASP A 628 28.71 -9.06 5.64
CA ASP A 628 27.51 -8.25 5.39
C ASP A 628 26.52 -8.91 4.42
N LEU A 629 26.96 -9.85 3.59
CA LEU A 629 26.14 -10.49 2.56
C LEU A 629 25.66 -11.87 3.00
N ALA A 630 24.35 -12.00 3.27
CA ALA A 630 23.76 -13.30 3.56
C ALA A 630 23.96 -14.28 2.37
N ARG A 631 24.21 -15.56 2.66
CA ARG A 631 24.38 -16.64 1.67
C ARG A 631 23.57 -17.87 2.05
N LEU A 632 23.07 -18.62 1.06
CA LEU A 632 22.33 -19.88 1.27
C LEU A 632 23.19 -21.12 1.06
N VAL A 633 24.41 -20.96 0.56
CA VAL A 633 25.34 -22.08 0.28
C VAL A 633 25.62 -22.98 1.49
N SER A 634 25.55 -22.41 2.71
CA SER A 634 25.80 -23.13 3.97
C SER A 634 24.50 -23.63 4.65
N ALA A 635 23.34 -23.37 4.05
CA ALA A 635 22.06 -23.80 4.59
C ALA A 635 21.83 -25.30 4.34
N SER A 636 21.11 -25.97 5.25
CA SER A 636 20.80 -27.40 5.08
C SER A 636 19.79 -27.61 3.96
N THR A 637 19.93 -28.70 3.20
CA THR A 637 19.00 -29.08 2.13
C THR A 637 17.56 -29.19 2.64
N ASP A 638 17.37 -29.77 3.83
CA ASP A 638 16.04 -29.88 4.46
C ASP A 638 15.45 -28.51 4.79
N GLY A 639 16.28 -27.57 5.26
CA GLY A 639 15.86 -26.21 5.55
C GLY A 639 15.46 -25.44 4.28
N LEU A 640 16.24 -25.56 3.22
CA LEU A 640 15.94 -24.97 1.91
C LEU A 640 14.65 -25.57 1.31
N ALA A 641 14.47 -26.89 1.43
CA ALA A 641 13.25 -27.57 1.03
C ALA A 641 12.03 -27.11 1.85
N ALA A 642 12.20 -26.80 3.13
CA ALA A 642 11.14 -26.23 3.96
C ALA A 642 10.70 -24.83 3.48
N VAL A 643 11.66 -23.96 3.11
CA VAL A 643 11.35 -22.64 2.51
C VAL A 643 10.58 -22.82 1.20
N ARG A 644 11.04 -23.71 0.32
CA ARG A 644 10.36 -24.00 -0.96
C ARG A 644 8.94 -24.55 -0.75
N THR A 645 8.77 -25.44 0.23
CA THR A 645 7.48 -26.02 0.57
C THR A 645 6.51 -24.96 1.09
N GLN A 646 6.98 -24.07 1.97
CA GLN A 646 6.20 -22.94 2.44
C GLN A 646 5.80 -22.01 1.30
N LEU A 647 6.72 -21.71 0.37
CA LEU A 647 6.42 -20.90 -0.81
C LEU A 647 5.33 -21.54 -1.66
N ALA A 648 5.44 -22.84 -1.97
CA ALA A 648 4.41 -23.56 -2.72
C ALA A 648 3.05 -23.53 -2.01
N ALA A 649 3.03 -23.66 -0.68
CA ALA A 649 1.80 -23.60 0.12
C ALA A 649 1.16 -22.20 0.11
N VAL A 650 1.95 -21.15 0.25
CA VAL A 650 1.48 -19.75 0.16
C VAL A 650 0.90 -19.47 -1.22
N VAL A 651 1.58 -19.90 -2.28
CA VAL A 651 1.12 -19.72 -3.66
C VAL A 651 -0.18 -20.51 -3.92
N ALA A 652 -0.29 -21.75 -3.40
CA ALA A 652 -1.49 -22.57 -3.54
C ALA A 652 -2.70 -22.00 -2.76
N ASN A 653 -2.44 -21.38 -1.61
CA ASN A 653 -3.45 -20.71 -0.79
C ASN A 653 -3.73 -19.27 -1.25
N ARG A 654 -3.15 -18.82 -2.36
CA ARG A 654 -3.46 -17.51 -2.91
C ARG A 654 -4.96 -17.42 -3.13
N SER A 655 -5.57 -16.46 -2.46
CA SER A 655 -6.96 -16.15 -2.70
C SER A 655 -6.97 -15.01 -3.72
N ASP A 656 -7.40 -15.28 -4.96
CA ASP A 656 -7.70 -14.22 -5.93
C ASP A 656 -8.89 -13.33 -5.45
N THR A 657 -9.38 -13.53 -4.23
CA THR A 657 -10.41 -12.70 -3.65
C THR A 657 -9.81 -11.37 -3.22
N ALA A 658 -10.23 -10.32 -3.92
CA ALA A 658 -10.03 -8.91 -3.58
C ALA A 658 -10.68 -8.48 -2.23
N ALA A 659 -10.94 -9.43 -1.32
CA ALA A 659 -11.77 -9.29 -0.12
C ALA A 659 -10.98 -9.02 1.16
N VAL A 660 -9.67 -9.31 1.18
CA VAL A 660 -8.77 -8.94 2.29
C VAL A 660 -7.94 -7.77 1.80
N ARG A 661 -8.00 -6.62 2.47
CA ARG A 661 -7.01 -5.55 2.24
C ARG A 661 -5.71 -6.01 2.91
N PRO A 662 -4.66 -6.38 2.14
CA PRO A 662 -3.40 -6.78 2.73
C PRO A 662 -2.78 -5.57 3.44
N ILE A 663 -2.04 -5.80 4.51
CA ILE A 663 -1.24 -4.74 5.15
C ILE A 663 -0.13 -4.33 4.18
N ASP A 664 -0.03 -3.04 3.88
CA ASP A 664 1.13 -2.51 3.17
C ASP A 664 2.27 -2.34 4.17
N TRP A 665 3.07 -3.38 4.32
CA TRP A 665 4.19 -3.38 5.25
C TRP A 665 5.32 -2.42 4.82
N GLN A 666 5.39 -2.05 3.55
CA GLN A 666 6.36 -1.07 3.06
C GLN A 666 5.96 0.36 3.46
N ASP A 667 4.66 0.69 3.50
CA ASP A 667 4.20 1.97 4.07
C ASP A 667 4.59 2.11 5.56
N VAL A 668 4.55 1.01 6.33
CA VAL A 668 4.96 1.02 7.75
C VAL A 668 6.46 1.27 7.87
N THR A 669 7.29 0.58 7.08
CA THR A 669 8.75 0.81 7.11
C THR A 669 9.12 2.20 6.61
N ASP A 670 8.39 2.76 5.64
CA ASP A 670 8.57 4.13 5.16
C ASP A 670 8.35 5.17 6.26
N MET A 671 7.27 5.03 7.05
CA MET A 671 7.01 5.95 8.17
C MET A 671 8.13 5.92 9.20
N ILE A 672 8.65 4.73 9.52
CA ILE A 672 9.75 4.54 10.48
C ILE A 672 11.03 5.16 9.91
N VAL A 673 11.43 4.81 8.68
CA VAL A 673 12.64 5.34 8.04
C VAL A 673 12.57 6.87 7.92
N ALA A 674 11.42 7.42 7.51
CA ALA A 674 11.22 8.86 7.38
C ALA A 674 11.34 9.60 8.72
N ARG A 675 10.91 8.99 9.83
CA ARG A 675 11.04 9.59 11.17
C ARG A 675 12.47 9.61 11.66
N TYR A 676 13.20 8.50 11.51
CA TYR A 676 14.47 8.29 12.23
C TYR A 676 15.71 8.48 11.37
N ALA A 677 15.72 8.06 10.11
CA ALA A 677 16.96 7.86 9.36
C ALA A 677 17.81 9.14 9.21
N ASP A 678 17.21 10.21 8.70
CA ASP A 678 17.93 11.47 8.43
C ASP A 678 18.40 12.13 9.75
N ARG A 679 17.62 11.98 10.85
CA ARG A 679 17.99 12.51 12.16
C ARG A 679 19.08 11.71 12.84
N LEU A 680 19.03 10.37 12.76
CA LEU A 680 20.10 9.49 13.22
C LEU A 680 21.43 9.82 12.52
N GLN A 681 21.40 9.96 11.20
CA GLN A 681 22.57 10.33 10.41
C GLN A 681 23.11 11.70 10.83
N TYR A 682 22.25 12.72 10.97
CA TYR A 682 22.64 14.04 11.46
C TYR A 682 23.31 13.97 12.84
N MET A 683 22.68 13.29 13.81
CA MET A 683 23.22 13.15 15.16
C MET A 683 24.58 12.42 15.19
N ALA A 684 24.78 11.45 14.29
CA ALA A 684 26.01 10.65 14.22
C ALA A 684 27.17 11.30 13.46
N THR A 685 26.92 12.39 12.70
CA THR A 685 27.91 12.96 11.76
C THR A 685 28.14 14.47 11.93
N GLU A 686 27.10 15.24 12.25
CA GLU A 686 27.15 16.71 12.20
C GLU A 686 27.03 17.38 13.58
N VAL A 687 26.59 16.67 14.62
CA VAL A 687 26.42 17.25 15.95
C VAL A 687 27.76 17.45 16.65
N THR A 688 27.96 18.65 17.21
CA THR A 688 29.24 19.09 17.80
C THR A 688 29.21 19.25 19.33
N SER A 689 28.05 19.09 19.98
CA SER A 689 27.93 19.23 21.44
C SER A 689 26.86 18.31 22.02
N THR A 690 27.03 17.94 23.29
CA THR A 690 26.05 17.15 24.05
C THR A 690 24.68 17.82 24.14
N ALA A 691 24.65 19.15 24.32
CA ALA A 691 23.42 19.92 24.39
C ALA A 691 22.61 19.87 23.09
N LEU A 692 23.29 19.95 21.93
CA LEU A 692 22.64 19.79 20.63
C LEU A 692 22.11 18.36 20.48
N LEU A 693 22.90 17.35 20.85
CA LEU A 693 22.49 15.95 20.76
C LEU A 693 21.23 15.67 21.60
N VAL A 694 21.21 16.10 22.87
CA VAL A 694 20.04 15.96 23.75
C VAL A 694 18.81 16.63 23.17
N ARG A 695 18.94 17.81 22.55
CA ARG A 695 17.82 18.48 21.89
C ARG A 695 17.26 17.68 20.71
N GLU A 696 18.13 17.10 19.89
CA GLU A 696 17.69 16.27 18.76
C GLU A 696 17.04 14.96 19.22
N LEU A 697 17.54 14.36 20.31
CA LEU A 697 16.93 13.21 20.98
C LEU A 697 15.54 13.58 21.53
N GLY A 698 15.41 14.71 22.23
CA GLY A 698 14.14 15.22 22.74
C GLY A 698 13.10 15.37 21.62
N PHE A 699 13.47 15.93 20.47
CA PHE A 699 12.56 16.04 19.32
C PHE A 699 12.00 14.68 18.85
N LEU A 700 12.81 13.62 18.91
CA LEU A 700 12.38 12.28 18.53
C LEU A 700 11.54 11.60 19.63
N LEU A 701 11.92 11.80 20.90
CA LEU A 701 11.49 10.98 22.04
C LEU A 701 10.43 11.61 22.92
N ASP A 702 10.38 12.94 23.06
CA ASP A 702 9.47 13.64 24.01
C ASP A 702 8.00 13.33 23.74
N VAL A 703 7.63 13.07 22.48
CA VAL A 703 6.27 12.67 22.10
C VAL A 703 5.81 11.35 22.73
N PHE A 704 6.75 10.55 23.23
CA PHE A 704 6.49 9.27 23.87
C PHE A 704 6.63 9.31 25.39
N ILE A 705 7.01 10.43 26.00
CA ILE A 705 7.13 10.60 27.45
C ILE A 705 5.83 11.22 27.99
N ASP A 706 5.30 10.64 29.06
CA ASP A 706 4.19 11.22 29.82
C ASP A 706 4.74 12.01 31.01
N TYR A 707 4.62 13.34 30.95
CA TYR A 707 5.13 14.24 31.98
C TYR A 707 4.13 14.52 33.11
N GLU A 708 2.91 13.96 33.06
CA GLU A 708 1.94 14.14 34.16
C GLU A 708 2.15 13.14 35.31
N ASP A 709 2.82 12.03 35.03
CA ASP A 709 3.05 10.94 35.98
C ASP A 709 4.55 10.83 36.26
N ASP A 710 5.06 11.74 37.10
CA ASP A 710 6.50 11.88 37.42
C ASP A 710 7.14 10.61 38.02
N GLU A 711 6.36 9.67 38.55
CA GLU A 711 6.85 8.36 39.04
C GLU A 711 6.83 7.28 37.94
N ALA A 712 6.14 7.53 36.83
CA ALA A 712 5.80 6.49 35.88
C ALA A 712 6.81 6.22 34.77
N ASP A 713 7.56 7.25 34.39
CA ASP A 713 8.52 7.23 33.29
C ASP A 713 9.94 7.58 33.76
N THR A 714 10.22 7.52 35.07
CA THR A 714 11.55 7.87 35.62
C THR A 714 12.71 7.06 35.02
N ASP A 715 12.44 5.86 34.52
CA ASP A 715 13.41 4.96 33.86
C ASP A 715 13.17 4.83 32.34
N PHE A 716 12.27 5.64 31.78
CA PHE A 716 11.79 5.59 30.40
C PHE A 716 11.19 4.26 29.93
N GLY A 717 11.01 3.23 30.78
CA GLY A 717 10.58 1.90 30.34
C GLY A 717 9.24 1.92 29.58
N ARG A 718 8.23 2.58 30.15
CA ARG A 718 6.93 2.76 29.48
C ARG A 718 7.00 3.68 28.26
N ALA A 719 7.92 4.64 28.24
CA ALA A 719 8.13 5.51 27.09
C ALA A 719 8.76 4.75 25.90
N VAL A 720 9.67 3.80 26.19
CA VAL A 720 10.21 2.85 25.21
C VAL A 720 9.10 1.99 24.64
N ASP A 721 8.20 1.45 25.46
CA ASP A 721 7.05 0.65 24.98
C ASP A 721 6.16 1.47 24.05
N ARG A 722 5.81 2.71 24.44
CA ARG A 722 4.98 3.59 23.60
C ARG A 722 5.66 3.95 22.27
N CYS A 723 6.96 4.21 22.29
CA CYS A 723 7.78 4.47 21.11
C CYS A 723 7.84 3.26 20.18
N THR A 724 8.01 2.06 20.76
CA THR A 724 8.08 0.78 20.05
C THR A 724 6.76 0.47 19.32
N ASP A 725 5.63 0.60 20.02
CA ASP A 725 4.34 0.16 19.50
C ASP A 725 3.67 1.17 18.56
N TYR A 726 4.18 2.41 18.50
CA TYR A 726 3.49 3.54 17.87
C TYR A 726 3.01 3.27 16.44
N TYR A 727 3.88 2.72 15.58
CA TYR A 727 3.57 2.45 14.17
C TYR A 727 2.69 1.22 13.95
N PHE A 728 2.53 0.39 14.99
CA PHE A 728 1.79 -0.88 14.91
C PHE A 728 0.39 -0.80 15.51
N ARG A 729 0.03 0.30 16.19
CA ARG A 729 -1.28 0.46 16.85
C ARG A 729 -2.48 0.31 15.91
N ALA A 730 -2.30 0.62 14.63
CA ALA A 730 -3.33 0.52 13.60
C ALA A 730 -3.17 -0.73 12.71
N VAL A 731 -2.14 -1.55 12.95
CA VAL A 731 -1.85 -2.74 12.16
C VAL A 731 -2.47 -3.96 12.85
N VAL A 732 -3.26 -4.71 12.10
CA VAL A 732 -3.92 -5.94 12.60
C VAL A 732 -3.50 -7.08 11.69
N PRO A 733 -2.49 -7.89 12.08
CA PRO A 733 -2.07 -9.05 11.30
C PRO A 733 -3.23 -9.95 10.93
N THR A 734 -3.24 -10.39 9.67
CA THR A 734 -4.29 -11.26 9.14
C THR A 734 -3.76 -12.62 8.72
N THR A 735 -2.44 -12.76 8.54
CA THR A 735 -1.76 -13.98 8.16
C THR A 735 -0.61 -14.29 9.12
N ALA A 736 -0.15 -15.54 9.15
CA ALA A 736 1.06 -15.91 9.89
C ALA A 736 2.30 -15.15 9.41
N THR A 737 2.34 -14.79 8.12
CA THR A 737 3.40 -13.94 7.57
C THR A 737 3.33 -12.52 8.11
N ASP A 738 2.13 -11.94 8.26
CA ASP A 738 1.95 -10.63 8.88
C ASP A 738 2.50 -10.62 10.32
N GLU A 739 2.26 -11.69 11.08
CA GLU A 739 2.78 -11.82 12.45
C GLU A 739 4.33 -11.88 12.47
N LEU A 740 4.94 -12.58 11.51
CA LEU A 740 6.40 -12.66 11.36
C LEU A 740 7.01 -11.30 10.99
N ILE A 741 6.40 -10.59 10.03
CA ILE A 741 6.85 -9.25 9.63
C ILE A 741 6.68 -8.27 10.80
N GLN A 742 5.53 -8.29 11.48
CA GLN A 742 5.31 -7.42 12.63
C GLN A 742 6.34 -7.67 13.72
N ALA A 743 6.62 -8.93 14.06
CA ALA A 743 7.59 -9.28 15.09
C ALA A 743 9.00 -8.75 14.76
N ALA A 744 9.42 -8.84 13.49
CA ALA A 744 10.68 -8.29 13.02
C ALA A 744 10.73 -6.75 13.11
N LEU A 745 9.69 -6.07 12.65
CA LEU A 745 9.61 -4.59 12.65
C LEU A 745 9.47 -4.01 14.07
N VAL A 746 8.73 -4.68 14.96
CA VAL A 746 8.64 -4.32 16.38
C VAL A 746 10.00 -4.46 17.04
N ALA A 747 10.76 -5.54 16.77
CA ALA A 747 12.10 -5.71 17.31
C ALA A 747 13.06 -4.59 16.86
N VAL A 748 13.00 -4.19 15.58
CA VAL A 748 13.79 -3.06 15.06
C VAL A 748 13.40 -1.74 15.73
N THR A 749 12.11 -1.47 15.89
CA THR A 749 11.64 -0.23 16.51
C THR A 749 12.00 -0.19 18.00
N HIS A 750 11.90 -1.32 18.69
CA HIS A 750 12.33 -1.47 20.07
C HIS A 750 13.82 -1.17 20.25
N GLU A 751 14.68 -1.69 19.37
CA GLU A 751 16.13 -1.41 19.39
C GLU A 751 16.41 0.09 19.21
N ILE A 752 15.73 0.74 18.25
CA ILE A 752 15.84 2.19 18.02
C ILE A 752 15.45 2.95 19.29
N CYS A 753 14.26 2.68 19.83
CA CYS A 753 13.73 3.40 20.98
C CYS A 753 14.60 3.19 22.22
N THR A 754 14.97 1.94 22.52
CA THR A 754 15.81 1.58 23.67
C THR A 754 17.16 2.29 23.62
N MET A 755 17.85 2.23 22.47
CA MET A 755 19.16 2.88 22.35
C MET A 755 19.04 4.40 22.49
N LEU A 756 18.06 5.03 21.83
CA LEU A 756 17.90 6.48 21.88
C LEU A 756 17.55 7.00 23.28
N PHE A 757 16.65 6.31 24.00
CA PHE A 757 16.34 6.63 25.39
C PHE A 757 17.55 6.40 26.31
N GLY A 758 18.30 5.32 26.12
CA GLY A 758 19.52 5.04 26.89
C GLY A 758 20.62 6.09 26.68
N VAL A 759 20.83 6.54 25.44
CA VAL A 759 21.77 7.64 25.15
C VAL A 759 21.32 8.93 25.84
N ARG A 760 20.03 9.26 25.76
CA ARG A 760 19.47 10.43 26.44
C ARG A 760 19.70 10.38 27.95
N GLU A 761 19.34 9.27 28.59
CA GLU A 761 19.48 9.08 30.04
C GLU A 761 20.93 9.30 30.51
N ARG A 762 21.92 8.73 29.80
CA ARG A 762 23.34 8.90 30.14
C ARG A 762 23.82 10.35 30.02
N LEU A 763 23.34 11.06 29.00
CA LEU A 763 23.69 12.47 28.76
C LEU A 763 23.01 13.42 29.76
N GLU A 764 21.78 13.12 30.17
CA GLU A 764 20.99 13.95 31.11
C GLU A 764 21.21 13.61 32.60
N SER A 765 21.88 12.49 32.91
CA SER A 765 22.13 12.07 34.30
C SER A 765 22.79 13.17 35.16
N LYS A 766 22.37 13.28 36.43
CA LYS A 766 22.71 14.37 37.38
C LYS A 766 24.22 14.61 37.63
N THR A 767 25.10 13.74 37.14
CA THR A 767 26.55 13.98 37.09
C THR A 767 26.96 15.03 36.05
N ALA A 768 26.05 15.45 35.16
CA ALA A 768 26.29 16.46 34.11
C ALA A 768 26.52 17.89 34.64
N VAL A 769 26.14 18.19 35.89
CA VAL A 769 26.28 19.54 36.47
C VAL A 769 27.72 19.86 36.88
N GLU A 770 28.60 18.86 36.97
CA GLU A 770 30.03 19.01 37.31
C GLU A 770 30.98 18.49 36.21
N ARG A 771 30.50 18.29 34.97
CA ARG A 771 31.37 17.77 33.90
C ARG A 771 32.36 18.83 33.43
N THR A 772 33.63 18.44 33.38
CA THR A 772 34.64 19.23 32.66
C THR A 772 34.35 19.18 31.16
N GLU A 773 34.90 20.13 30.40
CA GLU A 773 34.78 20.14 28.94
C GLU A 773 35.32 18.85 28.30
N LEU A 774 36.33 18.23 28.91
CA LEU A 774 36.88 16.93 28.50
C LEU A 774 35.84 15.81 28.68
N ASP A 775 35.15 15.76 29.84
CA ASP A 775 34.14 14.75 30.13
C ASP A 775 32.92 14.87 29.20
N ALA A 776 32.55 16.09 28.82
CA ALA A 776 31.48 16.34 27.86
C ALA A 776 31.83 15.85 26.45
N ASN A 777 33.08 16.06 26.02
CA ASN A 777 33.57 15.60 24.70
C ASN A 777 33.65 14.08 24.62
N VAL A 778 34.10 13.41 25.68
CA VAL A 778 34.12 11.94 25.75
C VAL A 778 32.70 11.38 25.71
N ALA A 779 31.77 11.93 26.51
CA ALA A 779 30.38 11.49 26.52
C ALA A 779 29.68 11.69 25.16
N LEU A 780 29.98 12.78 24.45
CA LEU A 780 29.49 12.98 23.09
C LEU A 780 30.06 11.93 22.12
N ALA A 781 31.36 11.66 22.19
CA ALA A 781 32.02 10.68 21.33
C ALA A 781 31.43 9.26 21.52
N ASP A 782 31.20 8.86 22.77
CA ASP A 782 30.59 7.58 23.11
C ASP A 782 29.15 7.49 22.57
N ALA A 783 28.33 8.52 22.80
CA ALA A 783 26.97 8.58 22.29
C ALA A 783 26.92 8.52 20.75
N VAL A 784 27.82 9.23 20.07
CA VAL A 784 27.95 9.19 18.60
C VAL A 784 28.38 7.81 18.12
N ALA A 785 29.27 7.12 18.85
CA ALA A 785 29.67 5.76 18.52
C ALA A 785 28.50 4.77 18.63
N GLU A 786 27.66 4.91 19.64
CA GLU A 786 26.44 4.11 19.81
C GLU A 786 25.42 4.36 18.69
N LEU A 787 25.20 5.63 18.30
CA LEU A 787 24.35 5.97 17.16
C LEU A 787 24.85 5.35 15.86
N ARG A 788 26.17 5.35 15.63
CA ARG A 788 26.78 4.70 14.45
C ARG A 788 26.63 3.18 14.50
N SER A 789 26.72 2.59 15.69
CA SER A 789 26.45 1.16 15.89
C SER A 789 25.01 0.82 15.52
N LEU A 790 24.02 1.60 16.00
CA LEU A 790 22.62 1.43 15.60
C LEU A 790 22.47 1.58 14.08
N MET A 791 23.02 2.62 13.46
CA MET A 791 22.92 2.81 12.01
C MET A 791 23.49 1.62 11.23
N THR A 792 24.59 1.03 11.72
CA THR A 792 25.20 -0.17 11.13
C THR A 792 24.29 -1.39 11.30
N HIS A 793 23.66 -1.54 12.46
CA HIS A 793 22.71 -2.61 12.73
C HIS A 793 21.44 -2.52 11.85
N LEU A 794 20.87 -1.32 11.72
CA LEU A 794 19.70 -1.06 10.88
C LEU A 794 20.01 -1.23 9.40
N ASN A 795 21.22 -0.81 8.99
CA ASN A 795 21.72 -0.90 7.63
C ASN A 795 20.75 -0.33 6.57
N TRP A 796 20.00 0.73 6.90
CA TRP A 796 19.00 1.26 5.98
C TRP A 796 19.65 1.87 4.73
N ALA A 797 19.04 1.60 3.58
CA ALA A 797 19.44 2.19 2.30
C ALA A 797 19.46 3.73 2.34
N ARG A 798 18.62 4.32 3.19
CA ARG A 798 18.51 5.77 3.40
C ARG A 798 19.79 6.43 3.90
N PHE A 799 20.67 5.70 4.60
CA PHE A 799 21.95 6.23 5.07
C PHE A 799 22.98 6.43 3.96
N LYS A 800 22.81 5.76 2.82
CA LYS A 800 23.66 5.90 1.63
C LYS A 800 22.89 6.63 0.53
N ARG A 801 23.25 7.88 0.26
CA ARG A 801 22.64 8.71 -0.80
C ARG A 801 23.68 9.68 -1.37
N CYS A 802 23.52 10.06 -2.63
CA CYS A 802 24.31 11.14 -3.19
C CYS A 802 23.83 12.51 -2.68
N PRO A 803 24.67 13.55 -2.76
CA PRO A 803 24.18 14.92 -2.79
C PRO A 803 23.26 15.15 -4.01
N THR A 804 22.58 16.29 -4.05
CA THR A 804 21.80 16.69 -5.22
C THR A 804 22.70 16.80 -6.46
N CYS A 805 22.42 15.98 -7.48
CA CYS A 805 23.23 15.95 -8.69
C CYS A 805 22.86 17.07 -9.67
N ALA A 806 23.84 17.53 -10.44
CA ALA A 806 23.61 18.45 -11.56
C ALA A 806 22.85 17.74 -12.71
N LEU A 807 22.17 18.50 -13.59
CA LEU A 807 21.38 17.94 -14.70
C LEU A 807 22.15 16.99 -15.63
N GLY A 808 23.46 17.21 -15.78
CA GLY A 808 24.38 16.37 -16.56
C GLY A 808 24.96 15.18 -15.79
N GLN A 809 24.43 14.88 -14.61
CA GLN A 809 24.91 13.82 -13.74
C GLN A 809 23.75 13.04 -13.13
N VAL A 810 24.02 11.82 -12.72
CA VAL A 810 23.08 10.91 -12.07
C VAL A 810 23.72 10.42 -10.79
N CYS A 811 22.93 10.28 -9.72
CA CYS A 811 23.41 9.64 -8.50
C CYS A 811 23.69 8.16 -8.83
N THR A 812 24.87 7.65 -8.48
CA THR A 812 25.22 6.26 -8.84
C THR A 812 25.60 5.43 -7.63
N ILE A 813 25.15 4.18 -7.68
CA ILE A 813 25.52 3.07 -6.82
C ILE A 813 25.78 1.83 -7.68
N PRO A 814 26.57 0.84 -7.24
CA PRO A 814 26.77 -0.35 -8.05
C PRO A 814 25.48 -1.09 -8.36
N MET A 815 25.26 -1.38 -9.64
CA MET A 815 24.14 -2.16 -10.12
C MET A 815 24.70 -3.11 -11.17
N TRP A 816 24.53 -4.41 -11.01
CA TRP A 816 25.10 -5.37 -11.94
C TRP A 816 24.72 -5.05 -13.40
N PRO A 817 25.69 -4.92 -14.34
CA PRO A 817 27.10 -5.28 -14.21
C PRO A 817 28.10 -4.15 -13.93
N MET A 818 27.62 -2.97 -13.57
CA MET A 818 28.41 -1.74 -13.50
C MET A 818 28.50 -1.15 -12.09
N GLY A 819 29.51 -0.30 -11.90
CA GLY A 819 29.79 0.40 -10.64
C GLY A 819 30.97 -0.16 -9.86
N THR A 820 31.52 0.70 -9.01
CA THR A 820 32.83 0.50 -8.38
C THR A 820 32.73 0.36 -6.87
N VAL A 821 33.77 -0.21 -6.25
CA VAL A 821 33.90 -0.28 -4.79
C VAL A 821 33.87 1.12 -4.17
N GLY A 822 34.52 2.10 -4.82
CA GLY A 822 34.50 3.51 -4.39
C GLY A 822 33.07 4.09 -4.37
N MET A 823 32.26 3.78 -5.38
CA MET A 823 30.86 4.22 -5.43
C MET A 823 29.97 3.51 -4.39
N TYR A 824 30.24 2.25 -4.07
CA TYR A 824 29.55 1.55 -2.98
C TYR A 824 29.82 2.19 -1.61
N ASN A 825 31.09 2.52 -1.36
CA ASN A 825 31.54 3.11 -0.11
C ASN A 825 31.13 4.57 0.02
N SER A 826 31.09 5.30 -1.10
CA SER A 826 30.75 6.72 -1.16
C SER A 826 29.94 7.03 -2.43
N PRO A 827 28.61 6.84 -2.39
CA PRO A 827 27.74 7.16 -3.51
C PRO A 827 27.90 8.62 -3.93
N ARG A 828 28.01 8.84 -5.25
CA ARG A 828 28.34 10.15 -5.82
C ARG A 828 27.63 10.38 -7.14
N CYS A 829 27.59 11.64 -7.56
CA CYS A 829 27.06 12.03 -8.85
C CYS A 829 28.07 11.72 -9.96
N SER A 830 27.62 10.98 -10.97
CA SER A 830 28.43 10.52 -12.10
C SER A 830 27.84 11.00 -13.43
N ASN A 831 28.70 11.25 -14.43
CA ASN A 831 28.29 11.49 -15.82
C ASN A 831 28.35 10.20 -16.67
N GLY A 832 28.50 9.03 -16.05
CA GLY A 832 28.61 7.71 -16.65
C GLY A 832 30.02 7.28 -17.05
N SER A 833 30.97 8.22 -17.22
CA SER A 833 32.32 7.90 -17.69
C SER A 833 33.20 7.20 -16.65
N ASP A 834 32.89 7.31 -15.36
CA ASP A 834 33.66 6.74 -14.25
C ASP A 834 33.14 5.40 -13.74
N MET A 835 32.08 4.85 -14.34
CA MET A 835 31.47 3.58 -13.93
C MET A 835 32.39 2.35 -14.02
N TRP A 836 33.50 2.48 -14.73
CA TRP A 836 34.47 1.42 -15.03
C TRP A 836 35.93 1.81 -14.71
N ASN A 837 36.13 3.01 -14.15
CA ASN A 837 37.47 3.60 -14.00
C ASN A 837 38.18 3.19 -12.71
N GLU A 838 37.47 2.57 -11.77
CA GLU A 838 37.99 2.06 -10.50
C GLU A 838 37.76 0.55 -10.39
N GLU A 839 38.16 -0.03 -9.25
CA GLU A 839 37.88 -1.43 -8.93
C GLU A 839 36.38 -1.72 -9.01
N SER A 840 36.02 -2.70 -9.85
CA SER A 840 34.64 -3.16 -10.03
C SER A 840 34.12 -3.72 -8.71
N TYR A 841 32.94 -3.25 -8.28
CA TYR A 841 32.27 -3.79 -7.09
C TYR A 841 31.92 -5.28 -7.25
N TRP A 842 31.64 -5.69 -8.49
CA TRP A 842 31.12 -7.00 -8.82
C TRP A 842 32.19 -8.01 -9.26
N GLY A 843 33.46 -7.61 -9.27
CA GLY A 843 34.58 -8.40 -9.79
C GLY A 843 34.81 -8.26 -11.30
N SER A 844 35.75 -9.05 -11.84
CA SER A 844 36.19 -8.97 -13.24
C SER A 844 35.21 -9.63 -14.22
N PHE A 845 34.73 -8.85 -15.19
CA PHE A 845 33.92 -9.35 -16.31
C PHE A 845 34.80 -10.23 -17.22
N GLY A 846 34.62 -11.56 -17.19
CA GLY A 846 35.10 -12.44 -18.24
C GLY A 846 36.62 -12.51 -18.50
N ARG A 847 37.50 -12.28 -17.51
CA ARG A 847 38.90 -12.72 -17.58
C ARG A 847 39.27 -13.58 -16.36
N PRO A 848 39.79 -14.80 -16.55
CA PRO A 848 40.43 -15.52 -15.46
C PRO A 848 41.64 -14.71 -14.98
N GLY A 849 41.91 -14.76 -13.68
CA GLY A 849 42.95 -13.98 -13.01
C GLY A 849 44.25 -13.92 -13.81
N GLY A 850 44.52 -12.75 -14.37
CA GLY A 850 45.87 -12.36 -14.72
C GLY A 850 46.39 -11.55 -13.54
N HIS A 851 47.38 -12.09 -12.82
CA HIS A 851 48.30 -11.27 -12.05
C HIS A 851 48.64 -10.04 -12.89
N ARG A 852 48.32 -8.84 -12.38
CA ARG A 852 49.06 -7.67 -12.81
C ARG A 852 50.46 -7.89 -12.27
N ASP A 853 51.39 -8.17 -13.18
CA ASP A 853 52.81 -8.08 -12.89
C ASP A 853 53.06 -6.72 -12.23
N ASP A 854 53.57 -6.80 -11.02
CA ASP A 854 54.05 -5.70 -10.21
C ASP A 854 55.23 -5.03 -10.96
N PRO A 855 55.16 -3.74 -11.34
CA PRO A 855 56.30 -3.07 -11.97
C PRO A 855 57.38 -2.65 -10.97
N GLU A 856 57.21 -2.84 -9.65
CA GLU A 856 58.18 -2.34 -8.67
C GLU A 856 58.68 -3.43 -7.73
N GLY A 857 59.54 -4.29 -8.28
CA GLY A 857 60.54 -4.97 -7.46
C GLY A 857 61.50 -3.96 -6.83
N ARG A 858 61.36 -3.74 -5.52
CA ARG A 858 62.47 -3.45 -4.59
C ARG A 858 62.18 -3.97 -3.19
#